data_AF-A0A562DJ30-F1
#
_entry.id   AF-A0A562DJ30-F1
#
_cell.length_a   1.000
_cell.length_b   1.000
_cell.length_c   1.000
_cell.angle_alpha   90.00
_cell.angle_beta   90.00
_cell.angle_gamma   90.00
#
_symmetry.space_group_name_H-M   'P 1'
#
loop_
_entity.id
_entity.type
_entity.pdbx_description
1 polymer ?
#
loop_
_entity_poly.entity_id
_entity_poly.type
_entity_poly.pdbx_seq_one_letter_code
_entity_poly.pdbx_strand_id
1 'polypeptide(L)'
;MSADSLATTAAPGTVPAAVAVRGGRIGSIDLARGLAVCLMIVSHGTNGLMPYADFPDWGQVPVHALTKFSSSLFFIVFGIALAVAFVPKTAAPDWPGRRNHLVRRGLLVLFWYKLLTVVELWDRGRDAVVDALLYRSFPSFVEILGFYAIALLWIPWLLPLWARTPAWLRWASPLLAGGLWWWVSGHVDFDSRPLRAVLVEDHELYTWGQLSRLPLVLLGLLLGGLLRRWDQEARSRLLLAGGSVVAGLLLLAAFAHLAGEPLRPVLVEIGRNHGKHPPGLLFSLFSVGGALVLLGLSVAGGNLLARALRPLAVVGSDSLMAFIVHISVIFLLLRGTLGYYQAVSYEHALLLSGGLVVATAAWIALWQALRARLRQWREPPAAAAPPTAPPATQAAVPAWSTALEPRLRAIEAALGEGAGIGVYVLHMERDESYGYRAGEPWYLASGVKVPVAIAVLREVERGTLALDTPVVLRADDFVDGAGATNRHRPGEALALSWLLEQMIVHSDNTATDVLIRTVGLAAVNRVAAELVDARLRITTLADVRRLAYGQFHPGAARLDAQDLLALKRVPAGPARVRKLAALLGVPPEQLRQPDLAAAFEAYYATGANSATLVDYGRMLATLADGKALGAEATGWLLERMLRVETGHRRLRAGLPPGIAFAHKTGTQYRRTCDLGIAMQPADPPARPDPARVVVAACVRGIGTAAGVHALQRIAAAITAAGVFVDTPPRPTVSPPAWP
;
A
#
# COMPACT_ATOMS: atom_id res chain seq x y z
N MET A 1 -43.72 -55.20 19.62
CA MET A 1 -43.04 -55.21 18.31
C MET A 1 -41.56 -54.94 18.57
N SER A 2 -40.72 -55.86 18.11
CA SER A 2 -39.24 -55.98 18.20
C SER A 2 -38.48 -54.67 17.97
N ALA A 3 -37.44 -54.31 18.73
CA ALA A 3 -36.10 -54.91 18.92
C ALA A 3 -35.09 -54.64 17.77
N ASP A 4 -34.02 -53.93 18.14
CA ASP A 4 -32.60 -54.03 17.77
C ASP A 4 -31.97 -53.58 16.42
N SER A 5 -30.84 -52.86 16.61
CA SER A 5 -29.57 -52.85 15.83
C SER A 5 -29.53 -51.98 14.55
N LEU A 6 -28.49 -51.22 14.14
CA LEU A 6 -27.06 -51.11 14.49
C LEU A 6 -26.44 -49.80 13.91
N ALA A 7 -25.33 -49.37 14.54
CA ALA A 7 -24.24 -48.42 14.21
C ALA A 7 -24.03 -47.92 12.74
N THR A 8 -23.42 -46.77 12.45
CA THR A 8 -22.00 -46.41 12.73
C THR A 8 -21.68 -44.94 12.42
N THR A 9 -20.66 -44.43 13.11
CA THR A 9 -20.02 -43.10 13.13
C THR A 9 -19.31 -42.65 11.84
N ALA A 10 -19.31 -41.33 11.57
CA ALA A 10 -18.24 -40.64 10.83
C ALA A 10 -18.14 -39.16 11.25
N ALA A 11 -16.92 -38.73 11.63
CA ALA A 11 -16.59 -37.38 12.09
C ALA A 11 -16.62 -36.33 10.95
N PRO A 12 -16.99 -35.06 11.19
CA PRO A 12 -16.82 -34.01 10.19
C PRO A 12 -15.34 -33.62 10.12
N GLY A 13 -14.73 -33.93 8.97
CA GLY A 13 -13.33 -33.65 8.67
C GLY A 13 -12.95 -32.18 8.78
N THR A 14 -11.71 -31.99 9.18
CA THR A 14 -10.95 -30.75 9.23
C THR A 14 -10.99 -30.02 7.88
N VAL A 15 -11.67 -28.88 7.83
CA VAL A 15 -11.61 -27.96 6.70
C VAL A 15 -10.25 -27.23 6.73
N PRO A 16 -9.41 -27.29 5.67
CA PRO A 16 -8.14 -26.61 5.65
C PRO A 16 -8.32 -25.09 5.77
N ALA A 17 -7.56 -24.47 6.66
CA ALA A 17 -7.54 -23.04 6.91
C ALA A 17 -7.46 -22.24 5.61
N ALA A 18 -8.59 -21.62 5.25
CA ALA A 18 -8.72 -20.79 4.07
C ALA A 18 -7.72 -19.61 4.17
N VAL A 19 -6.83 -19.55 3.20
CA VAL A 19 -5.84 -18.49 3.02
C VAL A 19 -6.55 -17.14 2.94
N ALA A 20 -6.51 -16.38 4.04
CA ALA A 20 -7.05 -15.04 4.11
C ALA A 20 -6.22 -14.09 3.22
N VAL A 21 -6.88 -13.56 2.20
CA VAL A 21 -6.30 -12.59 1.25
C VAL A 21 -6.02 -11.27 2.00
N ARG A 22 -4.74 -10.88 2.03
CA ARG A 22 -4.17 -9.75 2.77
C ARG A 22 -4.68 -8.39 2.23
N GLY A 23 -5.08 -7.51 3.16
CA GLY A 23 -5.60 -6.16 2.88
C GLY A 23 -4.66 -5.28 2.05
N GLY A 24 -5.22 -4.73 0.96
CA GLY A 24 -4.56 -3.84 0.00
C GLY A 24 -4.84 -4.22 -1.46
N ARG A 25 -5.18 -5.49 -1.71
CA ARG A 25 -5.68 -5.98 -3.00
C ARG A 25 -7.14 -6.38 -2.86
N ILE A 26 -8.00 -5.81 -3.69
CA ILE A 26 -9.40 -6.21 -3.77
C ILE A 26 -9.42 -7.50 -4.59
N GLY A 27 -9.90 -8.60 -4.02
CA GLY A 27 -9.86 -9.92 -4.66
C GLY A 27 -10.57 -9.96 -6.00
N SER A 28 -11.64 -9.17 -6.18
CA SER A 28 -12.34 -9.02 -7.46
C SER A 28 -11.49 -8.37 -8.56
N ILE A 29 -10.56 -7.47 -8.22
CA ILE A 29 -9.63 -6.87 -9.18
C ILE A 29 -8.60 -7.90 -9.63
N ASP A 30 -8.04 -8.67 -8.70
CA ASP A 30 -7.07 -9.72 -9.04
C ASP A 30 -7.73 -10.85 -9.83
N LEU A 31 -8.99 -11.21 -9.52
CA LEU A 31 -9.77 -12.16 -10.31
C LEU A 31 -10.05 -11.65 -11.72
N ALA A 32 -10.52 -10.41 -11.88
CA ALA A 32 -10.78 -9.82 -13.19
C ALA A 32 -9.50 -9.72 -14.04
N ARG A 33 -8.37 -9.31 -13.43
CA ARG A 33 -7.06 -9.33 -14.10
C ARG A 33 -6.64 -10.75 -14.47
N GLY A 34 -6.89 -11.70 -13.58
CA GLY A 34 -6.64 -13.12 -13.78
C GLY A 34 -7.38 -13.68 -14.98
N LEU A 35 -8.69 -13.44 -15.07
CA LEU A 35 -9.53 -13.81 -16.21
C LEU A 35 -8.98 -13.25 -17.52
N ALA A 36 -8.62 -11.95 -17.55
CA ALA A 36 -8.03 -11.34 -18.73
C ALA A 36 -6.74 -12.06 -19.16
N VAL A 37 -5.80 -12.27 -18.24
CA VAL A 37 -4.52 -12.93 -18.54
C VAL A 37 -4.70 -14.40 -18.91
N CYS A 38 -5.61 -15.14 -18.26
CA CYS A 38 -5.87 -16.54 -18.62
C CYS A 38 -6.45 -16.67 -20.03
N LEU A 39 -7.38 -15.78 -20.42
CA LEU A 39 -7.89 -15.72 -21.79
C LEU A 39 -6.78 -15.39 -22.80
N MET A 40 -5.82 -14.52 -22.44
CA MET A 40 -4.64 -14.27 -23.25
C MET A 40 -3.75 -15.50 -23.36
N ILE A 41 -3.49 -16.23 -22.26
CA ILE A 41 -2.70 -17.46 -22.29
C ILE A 41 -3.34 -18.49 -23.22
N VAL A 42 -4.66 -18.64 -23.20
CA VAL A 42 -5.39 -19.53 -24.12
C VAL A 42 -5.23 -19.07 -25.57
N SER A 43 -5.39 -17.77 -25.85
CA SER A 43 -5.21 -17.24 -27.20
C SER A 43 -3.76 -17.31 -27.69
N HIS A 44 -2.78 -17.07 -26.83
CA HIS A 44 -1.36 -17.08 -27.16
C HIS A 44 -0.83 -18.51 -27.30
N GLY A 45 -1.25 -19.42 -26.43
CA GLY A 45 -0.77 -20.81 -26.45
C GLY A 45 -1.22 -21.55 -27.70
N THR A 46 -2.48 -21.38 -28.10
CA THR A 46 -3.00 -21.96 -29.35
C THR A 46 -2.38 -21.30 -30.58
N ASN A 47 -2.45 -19.97 -30.69
CA ASN A 47 -1.93 -19.23 -31.85
C ASN A 47 -0.40 -19.28 -31.96
N GLY A 48 0.30 -19.52 -30.85
CA GLY A 48 1.74 -19.70 -30.81
C GLY A 48 2.19 -21.08 -31.31
N LEU A 49 1.27 -22.04 -31.40
CA LEU A 49 1.53 -23.39 -31.89
C LEU A 49 0.94 -23.65 -33.27
N MET A 50 -0.09 -22.93 -33.70
CA MET A 50 -0.64 -23.05 -35.05
C MET A 50 -1.33 -21.74 -35.49
N PRO A 51 -1.40 -21.43 -36.78
CA PRO A 51 -2.06 -20.22 -37.27
C PRO A 51 -3.59 -20.30 -37.14
N TYR A 52 -4.24 -19.13 -37.03
CA TYR A 52 -5.70 -19.02 -36.94
C TYR A 52 -6.48 -19.73 -38.07
N ALA A 53 -5.89 -19.87 -39.25
CA ALA A 53 -6.51 -20.55 -40.39
C ALA A 53 -6.77 -22.04 -40.11
N ASP A 54 -5.96 -22.65 -39.25
CA ASP A 54 -6.00 -24.08 -38.95
C ASP A 54 -6.93 -24.40 -37.76
N PHE A 55 -7.55 -23.37 -37.15
CA PHE A 55 -8.46 -23.57 -36.03
C PHE A 55 -9.79 -24.14 -36.52
N PRO A 56 -10.31 -25.21 -35.89
CA PRO A 56 -11.61 -25.73 -36.23
C PRO A 56 -12.69 -24.71 -35.89
N ASP A 57 -13.80 -24.84 -36.59
CA ASP A 57 -14.97 -23.99 -36.51
C ASP A 57 -15.49 -23.75 -35.08
N TRP A 58 -15.50 -24.80 -34.24
CA TRP A 58 -15.90 -24.72 -32.83
C TRP A 58 -14.82 -24.09 -31.93
N GLY A 59 -13.56 -24.12 -32.37
CA GLY A 59 -12.45 -23.44 -31.72
C GLY A 59 -12.52 -21.94 -31.96
N GLN A 60 -12.87 -21.51 -33.18
CA GLN A 60 -13.06 -20.09 -33.46
C GLN A 60 -14.22 -19.49 -32.67
N VAL A 61 -15.37 -20.17 -32.66
CA VAL A 61 -16.55 -19.78 -31.87
C VAL A 61 -17.05 -21.00 -31.09
N PRO A 62 -17.09 -20.94 -29.73
CA PRO A 62 -16.98 -19.73 -28.91
C PRO A 62 -15.56 -19.42 -28.39
N VAL A 63 -14.60 -20.34 -28.46
CA VAL A 63 -13.36 -20.25 -27.66
C VAL A 63 -12.57 -18.99 -28.00
N HIS A 64 -12.17 -18.80 -29.25
CA HIS A 64 -11.35 -17.64 -29.62
C HIS A 64 -12.13 -16.34 -29.69
N ALA A 65 -13.43 -16.36 -30.00
CA ALA A 65 -14.30 -15.20 -29.80
C ALA A 65 -14.25 -14.71 -28.34
N LEU A 66 -14.42 -15.58 -27.33
CA LEU A 66 -14.33 -15.21 -25.92
C LEU A 66 -12.97 -14.63 -25.52
N THR A 67 -11.88 -15.14 -26.11
CA THR A 67 -10.55 -14.58 -25.81
C THR A 67 -10.41 -13.10 -26.18
N LYS A 68 -11.27 -12.56 -27.05
CA LYS A 68 -11.23 -11.14 -27.44
C LYS A 68 -11.73 -10.19 -26.37
N PHE A 69 -12.34 -10.69 -25.29
CA PHE A 69 -12.65 -9.89 -24.11
C PHE A 69 -11.40 -9.52 -23.30
N SER A 70 -10.31 -10.29 -23.47
CA SER A 70 -9.11 -10.21 -22.62
C SER A 70 -8.44 -8.84 -22.62
N SER A 71 -8.12 -8.28 -23.79
CA SER A 71 -7.41 -7.01 -23.92
C SER A 71 -8.21 -5.85 -23.32
N SER A 72 -9.50 -5.75 -23.66
CA SER A 72 -10.40 -4.74 -23.11
C SER A 72 -10.55 -4.86 -21.59
N LEU A 73 -10.73 -6.08 -21.07
CA LEU A 73 -10.79 -6.32 -19.63
C LEU A 73 -9.47 -5.92 -18.95
N PHE A 74 -8.33 -6.23 -19.56
CA PHE A 74 -7.02 -5.88 -19.03
C PHE A 74 -6.80 -4.37 -18.91
N PHE A 75 -7.16 -3.58 -19.94
CA PHE A 75 -7.05 -2.11 -19.90
C PHE A 75 -8.01 -1.47 -18.90
N ILE A 76 -9.25 -1.96 -18.81
CA ILE A 76 -10.20 -1.49 -17.80
C ILE A 76 -9.70 -1.79 -16.39
N VAL A 77 -9.22 -3.01 -16.13
CA VAL A 77 -8.70 -3.41 -14.81
C VAL A 77 -7.40 -2.68 -14.46
N PHE A 78 -6.58 -2.30 -15.45
CA PHE A 78 -5.44 -1.41 -15.23
C PHE A 78 -5.88 -0.04 -14.70
N GLY A 79 -6.86 0.60 -15.35
CA GLY A 79 -7.46 1.84 -14.87
C GLY A 79 -8.03 1.69 -13.46
N ILE A 80 -8.77 0.61 -13.19
CA ILE A 80 -9.32 0.31 -11.86
C ILE A 80 -8.21 0.22 -10.81
N ALA A 81 -7.12 -0.50 -11.11
CA ALA A 81 -5.99 -0.64 -10.21
C ALA A 81 -5.31 0.71 -9.91
N LEU A 82 -5.16 1.59 -10.92
CA LEU A 82 -4.65 2.94 -10.73
C LEU A 82 -5.58 3.79 -9.86
N ALA A 83 -6.89 3.73 -10.10
CA ALA A 83 -7.89 4.45 -9.31
C ALA A 83 -7.93 4.01 -7.85
N VAL A 84 -7.90 2.70 -7.58
CA VAL A 84 -7.98 2.18 -6.22
C VAL A 84 -6.67 2.43 -5.46
N ALA A 85 -5.52 2.17 -6.07
CA ALA A 85 -4.25 2.20 -5.35
C ALA A 85 -3.56 3.57 -5.33
N PHE A 86 -3.80 4.45 -6.32
CA PHE A 86 -2.97 5.65 -6.53
C PHE A 86 -3.76 6.96 -6.56
N VAL A 87 -4.95 7.03 -7.18
CA VAL A 87 -5.72 8.29 -7.26
C VAL A 87 -5.97 8.96 -5.89
N PRO A 88 -6.38 8.25 -4.81
CA PRO A 88 -6.57 8.85 -3.48
C PRO A 88 -5.30 9.43 -2.85
N LYS A 89 -4.14 9.10 -3.41
CA LYS A 89 -2.82 9.43 -2.86
C LYS A 89 -2.12 10.50 -3.68
N THR A 90 -2.77 11.03 -4.72
CA THR A 90 -2.24 12.05 -5.62
C THR A 90 -2.08 13.42 -4.97
N ALA A 91 -2.89 13.73 -3.95
CA ALA A 91 -2.76 14.94 -3.13
C ALA A 91 -1.81 14.77 -1.93
N ALA A 92 -1.32 13.55 -1.67
CA ALA A 92 -0.47 13.29 -0.53
C ALA A 92 0.96 13.82 -0.76
N PRO A 93 1.65 14.33 0.29
CA PRO A 93 3.04 14.79 0.17
C PRO A 93 4.02 13.74 -0.35
N ASP A 94 3.71 12.44 -0.20
CA ASP A 94 4.51 11.33 -0.72
C ASP A 94 4.19 10.94 -2.18
N TRP A 95 3.33 11.70 -2.87
CA TRP A 95 2.97 11.45 -4.28
C TRP A 95 4.18 11.33 -5.21
N PRO A 96 5.21 12.21 -5.17
CA PRO A 96 6.38 12.06 -6.04
C PRO A 96 7.07 10.71 -5.89
N GLY A 97 7.13 10.16 -4.68
CA GLY A 97 7.70 8.83 -4.42
C GLY A 97 6.86 7.71 -5.03
N ARG A 98 5.53 7.79 -4.92
CA ARG A 98 4.59 6.81 -5.50
C ARG A 98 4.58 6.86 -7.02
N ARG A 99 4.60 8.06 -7.60
CA ARG A 99 4.77 8.30 -9.03
C ARG A 99 6.08 7.69 -9.52
N ASN A 100 7.20 7.96 -8.85
CA ASN A 100 8.51 7.42 -9.23
C ASN A 100 8.54 5.88 -9.11
N HIS A 101 7.81 5.29 -8.15
CA HIS A 101 7.64 3.83 -8.09
C HIS A 101 6.91 3.29 -9.32
N LEU A 102 5.83 3.93 -9.77
CA LEU A 102 5.12 3.55 -11.00
C LEU A 102 6.01 3.67 -12.24
N VAL A 103 6.80 4.74 -12.35
CA VAL A 103 7.76 4.92 -13.46
C VAL A 103 8.83 3.83 -13.45
N ARG A 104 9.41 3.49 -12.29
CA ARG A 104 10.36 2.36 -12.18
C ARG A 104 9.72 1.03 -12.56
N ARG A 105 8.44 0.81 -12.22
CA ARG A 105 7.69 -0.37 -12.67
C ARG A 105 7.51 -0.34 -14.19
N GLY A 106 7.22 0.82 -14.79
CA GLY A 106 7.19 1.01 -16.24
C GLY A 106 8.50 0.62 -16.91
N LEU A 107 9.64 1.09 -16.39
CA LEU A 107 10.97 0.73 -16.88
C LEU A 107 11.27 -0.77 -16.75
N LEU A 108 10.87 -1.40 -15.63
CA LEU A 108 11.01 -2.85 -15.46
C LEU A 108 10.15 -3.62 -16.48
N VAL A 109 8.91 -3.18 -16.73
CA VAL A 109 8.04 -3.79 -17.74
C VAL A 109 8.61 -3.56 -19.14
N LEU A 110 9.21 -2.41 -19.42
CA LEU A 110 9.88 -2.12 -20.69
C LEU A 110 11.07 -3.05 -20.93
N PHE A 111 11.88 -3.30 -19.90
CA PHE A 111 12.96 -4.28 -19.96
C PHE A 111 12.44 -5.67 -20.35
N TRP A 112 11.39 -6.14 -19.65
CA TRP A 112 10.79 -7.44 -19.94
C TRP A 112 10.10 -7.49 -21.30
N TYR A 113 9.46 -6.41 -21.74
CA TYR A 113 8.93 -6.29 -23.10
C TYR A 113 10.03 -6.53 -24.14
N LYS A 114 11.18 -5.85 -24.01
CA LYS A 114 12.32 -6.03 -24.92
C LYS A 114 12.87 -7.45 -24.87
N LEU A 115 13.04 -8.01 -23.68
CA LEU A 115 13.55 -9.38 -23.54
C LEU A 115 12.58 -10.42 -24.12
N LEU A 116 11.28 -10.30 -23.86
CA LEU A 116 10.29 -11.22 -24.39
C LEU A 116 10.04 -11.02 -25.89
N THR A 117 10.34 -9.83 -26.44
CA THR A 117 10.40 -9.61 -27.90
C THR A 117 11.48 -10.48 -28.54
N VAL A 118 12.66 -10.57 -27.91
CA VAL A 118 13.73 -11.46 -28.36
C VAL A 118 13.28 -12.91 -28.29
N VAL A 119 12.60 -13.30 -27.21
CA VAL A 119 12.08 -14.68 -27.02
C VAL A 119 11.05 -15.04 -28.09
N GLU A 120 10.08 -14.16 -28.34
CA GLU A 120 9.02 -14.36 -29.34
C GLU A 120 9.57 -14.50 -30.76
N LEU A 121 10.57 -13.69 -31.11
CA LEU A 121 11.09 -13.58 -32.47
C LEU A 121 12.39 -14.38 -32.69
N TRP A 122 12.83 -15.17 -31.70
CA TRP A 122 14.11 -15.87 -31.76
C TRP A 122 14.25 -16.78 -33.00
N ASP A 123 13.18 -17.48 -33.37
CA ASP A 123 13.15 -18.36 -34.55
C ASP A 123 12.97 -17.64 -35.89
N ARG A 124 12.72 -16.32 -35.88
CA ARG A 124 12.61 -15.49 -37.09
C ARG A 124 13.93 -14.85 -37.52
N GLY A 125 15.00 -15.10 -36.76
CA GLY A 125 16.34 -14.61 -37.08
C GLY A 125 16.66 -13.23 -36.48
N ARG A 126 17.95 -12.89 -36.50
CA ARG A 126 18.51 -11.70 -35.84
C ARG A 126 17.91 -10.40 -36.36
N ASP A 127 17.68 -10.28 -37.67
CA ASP A 127 17.22 -9.03 -38.28
C ASP A 127 15.79 -8.69 -37.84
N ALA A 128 14.91 -9.68 -37.77
CA ALA A 128 13.55 -9.51 -37.24
C ALA A 128 13.57 -9.04 -35.78
N VAL A 129 14.47 -9.58 -34.95
CA VAL A 129 14.66 -9.15 -33.56
C VAL A 129 15.15 -7.71 -33.51
N VAL A 130 16.18 -7.34 -34.29
CA VAL A 130 16.74 -5.99 -34.30
C VAL A 130 15.69 -4.98 -34.76
N ASP A 131 14.96 -5.27 -35.83
CA ASP A 131 13.90 -4.40 -36.34
C ASP A 131 12.79 -4.19 -35.30
N ALA A 132 12.40 -5.25 -34.58
CA ALA A 132 11.42 -5.12 -33.51
C ALA A 132 11.94 -4.32 -32.30
N LEU A 133 13.21 -4.49 -31.93
CA LEU A 133 13.84 -3.73 -30.85
C LEU A 133 14.01 -2.25 -31.21
N LEU A 134 14.17 -1.93 -32.50
CA LEU A 134 14.24 -0.57 -33.05
C LEU A 134 12.87 0.00 -33.43
N TYR A 135 11.77 -0.70 -33.13
CA TYR A 135 10.39 -0.28 -33.44
C TYR A 135 10.09 -0.12 -34.95
N ARG A 136 10.85 -0.80 -35.82
CA ARG A 136 10.57 -0.88 -37.27
C ARG A 136 9.52 -1.95 -37.58
N SER A 137 9.45 -2.97 -36.74
CA SER A 137 8.39 -3.97 -36.69
C SER A 137 7.95 -4.15 -35.23
N PHE A 138 6.90 -4.91 -34.99
CA PHE A 138 6.36 -5.09 -33.64
C PHE A 138 5.97 -6.55 -33.39
N PRO A 139 6.28 -7.08 -32.19
CA PRO A 139 5.87 -8.42 -31.80
C PRO A 139 4.37 -8.47 -31.50
N SER A 140 3.71 -9.58 -31.84
CA SER A 140 2.27 -9.73 -31.66
C SER A 140 1.86 -10.29 -30.30
N PHE A 141 2.73 -11.03 -29.61
CA PHE A 141 2.35 -11.70 -28.34
C PHE A 141 2.74 -10.87 -27.12
N VAL A 142 3.84 -10.12 -27.18
CA VAL A 142 4.29 -9.25 -26.08
C VAL A 142 3.80 -7.81 -26.18
N GLU A 143 3.01 -7.49 -27.19
CA GLU A 143 1.64 -7.17 -26.83
C GLU A 143 1.41 -5.92 -25.94
N ILE A 144 0.44 -6.17 -25.09
CA ILE A 144 -0.02 -5.37 -23.98
C ILE A 144 1.13 -4.93 -23.06
N LEU A 145 2.26 -5.64 -22.98
CA LEU A 145 3.42 -5.19 -22.18
C LEU A 145 4.03 -3.91 -22.75
N GLY A 146 4.11 -3.79 -24.08
CA GLY A 146 4.59 -2.58 -24.74
C GLY A 146 3.71 -1.38 -24.41
N PHE A 147 2.38 -1.54 -24.50
CA PHE A 147 1.44 -0.53 -24.03
C PHE A 147 1.70 -0.15 -22.57
N TYR A 148 1.75 -1.14 -21.69
CA TYR A 148 1.83 -0.93 -20.24
C TYR A 148 3.13 -0.25 -19.81
N ALA A 149 4.23 -0.64 -20.46
CA ALA A 149 5.54 -0.05 -20.26
C ALA A 149 5.47 1.46 -20.50
N ILE A 150 4.95 1.88 -21.66
CA ILE A 150 4.85 3.29 -22.05
C ILE A 150 3.82 4.02 -21.19
N ALA A 151 2.64 3.43 -20.99
CA ALA A 151 1.57 3.98 -20.15
C ALA A 151 2.06 4.36 -18.74
N LEU A 152 2.87 3.50 -18.13
CA LEU A 152 3.45 3.74 -16.80
C LEU A 152 4.52 4.83 -16.76
N LEU A 153 5.01 5.33 -17.90
CA LEU A 153 5.95 6.45 -17.95
C LEU A 153 5.24 7.81 -17.90
N TRP A 154 4.03 7.93 -18.46
CA TRP A 154 3.31 9.21 -18.57
C TRP A 154 2.02 9.29 -17.74
N ILE A 155 1.22 8.23 -17.64
CA ILE A 155 -0.03 8.25 -16.85
C ILE A 155 0.18 8.68 -15.39
N PRO A 156 1.26 8.27 -14.69
CA PRO A 156 1.51 8.73 -13.32
C PRO A 156 1.62 10.26 -13.20
N TRP A 157 1.90 11.00 -14.26
CA TRP A 157 1.92 12.46 -14.22
C TRP A 157 0.53 13.08 -14.35
N LEU A 158 -0.41 12.36 -14.95
CA LEU A 158 -1.78 12.81 -15.17
C LEU A 158 -2.76 12.42 -14.05
N LEU A 159 -2.42 11.44 -13.21
CA LEU A 159 -3.29 11.03 -12.10
C LEU A 159 -3.67 12.18 -11.14
N PRO A 160 -2.79 13.15 -10.80
CA PRO A 160 -3.18 14.32 -10.01
C PRO A 160 -4.10 15.29 -10.74
N LEU A 161 -3.97 15.40 -12.06
CA LEU A 161 -4.88 16.20 -12.88
C LEU A 161 -6.26 15.54 -12.88
N TRP A 162 -6.31 14.24 -13.18
CA TRP A 162 -7.51 13.42 -13.05
C TRP A 162 -8.20 13.62 -11.70
N ALA A 163 -7.44 13.54 -10.60
CA ALA A 163 -7.94 13.70 -9.23
C ALA A 163 -8.50 15.10 -8.90
N ARG A 164 -8.20 16.12 -9.72
CA ARG A 164 -8.76 17.48 -9.60
C ARG A 164 -9.85 17.78 -10.63
N THR A 165 -9.95 16.99 -11.70
CA THR A 165 -10.96 17.14 -12.76
C THR A 165 -12.39 17.08 -12.18
N PRO A 166 -13.29 18.01 -12.53
CA PRO A 166 -14.70 17.96 -12.14
C PRO A 166 -15.38 16.64 -12.55
N ALA A 167 -16.38 16.21 -11.77
CA ALA A 167 -17.02 14.91 -11.98
C ALA A 167 -17.61 14.73 -13.38
N TRP A 168 -18.32 15.74 -13.90
CA TRP A 168 -18.90 15.68 -15.25
C TRP A 168 -17.84 15.48 -16.33
N LEU A 169 -16.69 16.15 -16.20
CA LEU A 169 -15.59 16.04 -17.16
C LEU A 169 -14.87 14.69 -17.05
N ARG A 170 -14.78 14.10 -15.85
CA ARG A 170 -14.30 12.71 -15.70
C ARG A 170 -15.23 11.73 -16.41
N TRP A 171 -16.54 11.86 -16.25
CA TRP A 171 -17.51 11.00 -16.93
C TRP A 171 -17.51 11.17 -18.44
N ALA A 172 -17.31 12.39 -18.94
CA ALA A 172 -17.14 12.65 -20.37
C ALA A 172 -15.79 12.17 -20.93
N SER A 173 -14.78 11.99 -20.08
CA SER A 173 -13.39 11.76 -20.52
C SER A 173 -13.15 10.53 -21.40
N PRO A 174 -13.82 9.36 -21.24
CA PRO A 174 -13.61 8.23 -22.16
C PRO A 174 -14.08 8.59 -23.58
N LEU A 175 -15.19 9.31 -23.71
CA LEU A 175 -15.73 9.77 -24.99
C LEU A 175 -14.83 10.84 -25.60
N LEU A 176 -14.36 11.81 -24.79
CA LEU A 176 -13.44 12.84 -25.25
C LEU A 176 -12.10 12.24 -25.73
N ALA A 177 -11.57 11.26 -25.00
CA ALA A 177 -10.35 10.54 -25.41
C ALA A 177 -10.57 9.74 -26.70
N GLY A 178 -11.75 9.12 -26.87
CA GLY A 178 -12.12 8.42 -28.09
C GLY A 178 -12.25 9.36 -29.29
N GLY A 179 -12.88 10.52 -29.08
CA GLY A 179 -12.97 11.58 -30.10
C GLY A 179 -11.61 12.15 -30.47
N LEU A 180 -10.73 12.38 -29.49
CA LEU A 180 -9.35 12.80 -29.73
C LEU A 180 -8.58 11.74 -30.53
N TRP A 181 -8.68 10.47 -30.16
CA TRP A 181 -8.06 9.37 -30.90
C TRP A 181 -8.56 9.34 -32.35
N TRP A 182 -9.88 9.40 -32.57
CA TRP A 182 -10.47 9.42 -33.90
C TRP A 182 -9.98 10.61 -34.74
N TRP A 183 -9.96 11.80 -34.13
CA TRP A 183 -9.48 13.02 -34.78
C TRP A 183 -8.00 12.91 -35.16
N VAL A 184 -7.12 12.55 -34.22
CA VAL A 184 -5.68 12.37 -34.47
C VAL A 184 -5.45 11.32 -35.55
N SER A 185 -6.16 10.19 -35.50
CA SER A 185 -5.96 9.09 -36.45
C SER A 185 -6.36 9.44 -37.89
N GLY A 186 -7.34 10.34 -38.07
CA GLY A 186 -7.84 10.74 -39.39
C GLY A 186 -7.28 12.06 -39.94
N HIS A 187 -6.73 12.92 -39.09
CA HIS A 187 -6.37 14.31 -39.47
C HIS A 187 -4.91 14.69 -39.22
N VAL A 188 -4.15 13.89 -38.46
CA VAL A 188 -2.72 14.14 -38.24
C VAL A 188 -1.91 13.24 -39.16
N ASP A 189 -1.10 13.84 -40.03
CA ASP A 189 -0.12 13.10 -40.81
C ASP A 189 1.13 12.83 -39.96
N PHE A 190 1.63 11.60 -40.02
CA PHE A 190 2.77 11.16 -39.22
C PHE A 190 3.95 10.85 -40.13
N ASP A 191 4.99 11.68 -40.08
CA ASP A 191 6.26 11.42 -40.79
C ASP A 191 6.94 10.10 -40.37
N SER A 192 6.57 9.57 -39.20
CA SER A 192 7.09 8.32 -38.64
C SER A 192 5.97 7.31 -38.39
N ARG A 193 5.92 6.24 -39.20
CA ARG A 193 4.98 5.12 -39.00
C ARG A 193 5.11 4.48 -37.59
N PRO A 194 6.32 4.23 -37.05
CA PRO A 194 6.46 3.74 -35.67
C PRO A 194 5.84 4.66 -34.62
N LEU A 195 5.95 5.99 -34.79
CA LEU A 195 5.34 6.95 -33.89
C LEU A 195 3.80 6.90 -33.96
N ARG A 196 3.24 6.85 -35.18
CA ARG A 196 1.80 6.65 -35.40
C ARG A 196 1.31 5.38 -34.70
N ALA A 197 2.03 4.29 -34.91
CA ALA A 197 1.72 2.98 -34.38
C ALA A 197 1.70 2.97 -32.83
N VAL A 198 2.68 3.62 -32.19
CA VAL A 198 2.73 3.75 -30.72
C VAL A 198 1.66 4.70 -30.18
N LEU A 199 1.39 5.83 -30.84
CA LEU A 199 0.51 6.87 -30.30
C LEU A 199 -0.98 6.56 -30.51
N VAL A 200 -1.36 6.10 -31.71
CA VAL A 200 -2.77 5.91 -32.12
C VAL A 200 -3.11 4.53 -32.69
N GLU A 201 -2.13 3.81 -33.26
CA GLU A 201 -2.24 2.58 -34.09
C GLU A 201 -2.02 2.84 -35.60
N ASP A 202 -1.42 1.85 -36.26
CA ASP A 202 -1.16 1.81 -37.70
C ASP A 202 -1.74 0.52 -38.27
N HIS A 203 -2.21 0.55 -39.52
CA HIS A 203 -2.90 -0.58 -40.16
C HIS A 203 -1.96 -1.73 -40.55
N GLU A 204 -0.68 -1.46 -40.76
CA GLU A 204 0.32 -2.46 -41.16
C GLU A 204 1.22 -2.87 -39.99
N LEU A 205 1.37 -2.01 -38.98
CA LEU A 205 2.15 -2.28 -37.79
C LEU A 205 1.25 -2.63 -36.60
N TYR A 206 1.30 -3.89 -36.19
CA TYR A 206 0.56 -4.44 -35.04
C TYR A 206 1.03 -3.79 -33.71
N THR A 207 0.32 -2.76 -33.20
CA THR A 207 0.88 -1.83 -32.19
C THR A 207 -0.05 -1.31 -31.07
N TRP A 208 0.56 -0.58 -30.11
CA TRP A 208 0.08 -0.23 -28.77
C TRP A 208 -0.59 1.13 -28.61
N GLY A 209 -1.37 1.62 -29.58
CA GLY A 209 -1.92 3.00 -29.58
C GLY A 209 -2.28 3.53 -28.20
N GLN A 210 -1.46 4.43 -27.66
CA GLN A 210 -1.66 4.97 -26.32
C GLN A 210 -3.03 5.68 -26.21
N LEU A 211 -3.42 6.39 -27.27
CA LEU A 211 -4.71 7.09 -27.36
C LEU A 211 -5.87 6.15 -27.69
N SER A 212 -5.69 5.11 -28.52
CA SER A 212 -6.77 4.17 -28.88
C SER A 212 -7.26 3.37 -27.67
N ARG A 213 -6.36 3.06 -26.73
CA ARG A 213 -6.69 2.30 -25.51
C ARG A 213 -6.99 3.19 -24.30
N LEU A 214 -6.69 4.48 -24.37
CA LEU A 214 -6.95 5.45 -23.28
C LEU A 214 -8.42 5.48 -22.82
N PRO A 215 -9.45 5.44 -23.70
CA PRO A 215 -10.85 5.38 -23.26
C PRO A 215 -11.14 4.27 -22.26
N LEU A 216 -10.56 3.08 -22.47
CA LEU A 216 -10.74 1.92 -21.59
C LEU A 216 -10.05 2.11 -20.24
N VAL A 217 -8.86 2.72 -20.24
CA VAL A 217 -8.15 3.05 -19.00
C VAL A 217 -8.92 4.11 -18.19
N LEU A 218 -9.48 5.13 -18.85
CA LEU A 218 -10.29 6.17 -18.21
C LEU A 218 -11.62 5.61 -17.67
N LEU A 219 -12.28 4.72 -18.42
CA LEU A 219 -13.43 3.97 -17.93
C LEU A 219 -13.05 3.16 -16.68
N GLY A 220 -11.90 2.50 -16.70
CA GLY A 220 -11.34 1.83 -15.54
C GLY A 220 -11.12 2.76 -14.34
N LEU A 221 -10.62 3.98 -14.56
CA LEU A 221 -10.43 4.96 -13.49
C LEU A 221 -11.77 5.39 -12.85
N LEU A 222 -12.83 5.54 -13.65
CA LEU A 222 -14.18 5.83 -13.18
C LEU A 222 -14.74 4.69 -12.33
N LEU A 223 -14.74 3.47 -12.89
CA LEU A 223 -15.24 2.27 -12.24
C LEU A 223 -14.45 1.96 -10.96
N GLY A 224 -13.12 2.16 -10.96
CA GLY A 224 -12.29 1.97 -9.78
C GLY A 224 -12.57 3.00 -8.68
N GLY A 225 -12.95 4.23 -9.04
CA GLY A 225 -13.41 5.24 -8.08
C GLY A 225 -14.73 4.86 -7.40
N LEU A 226 -15.66 4.25 -8.15
CA LEU A 226 -16.91 3.69 -7.60
C LEU A 226 -16.63 2.46 -6.75
N LEU A 227 -15.86 1.50 -7.28
CA LEU A 227 -15.49 0.27 -6.58
C LEU A 227 -14.83 0.58 -5.24
N ARG A 228 -13.88 1.52 -5.19
CA ARG A 228 -13.24 1.93 -3.92
C ARG A 228 -14.24 2.42 -2.86
N ARG A 229 -15.31 3.12 -3.29
CA ARG A 229 -16.35 3.64 -2.38
C ARG A 229 -17.33 2.55 -1.95
N TRP A 230 -17.64 1.61 -2.83
CA TRP A 230 -18.77 0.70 -2.68
C TRP A 230 -18.37 -0.76 -2.40
N ASP A 231 -17.09 -1.11 -2.42
CA ASP A 231 -16.61 -2.50 -2.23
C ASP A 231 -16.98 -3.11 -0.87
N GLN A 232 -17.07 -2.26 0.17
CA GLN A 232 -17.38 -2.67 1.54
C GLN A 232 -18.88 -2.83 1.81
N GLU A 233 -19.76 -2.32 0.93
CA GLU A 233 -21.21 -2.38 1.08
C GLU A 233 -21.80 -3.32 0.03
N ALA A 234 -22.39 -4.44 0.46
CA ALA A 234 -22.84 -5.51 -0.46
C ALA A 234 -23.82 -5.00 -1.52
N ARG A 235 -24.78 -4.15 -1.12
CA ARG A 235 -25.79 -3.58 -2.04
C ARG A 235 -25.14 -2.70 -3.10
N SER A 236 -24.30 -1.75 -2.69
CA SER A 236 -23.63 -0.82 -3.60
C SER A 236 -22.63 -1.54 -4.52
N ARG A 237 -21.94 -2.57 -4.04
CA ARG A 237 -21.10 -3.45 -4.86
C ARG A 237 -21.92 -4.20 -5.91
N LEU A 238 -23.07 -4.77 -5.53
CA LEU A 238 -23.97 -5.46 -6.45
C LEU A 238 -24.61 -4.51 -7.47
N LEU A 239 -24.89 -3.26 -7.09
CA LEU A 239 -25.36 -2.23 -8.03
C LEU A 239 -24.29 -1.88 -9.07
N LEU A 240 -23.03 -1.71 -8.66
CA LEU A 240 -21.92 -1.49 -9.61
C LEU A 240 -21.71 -2.70 -10.53
N ALA A 241 -21.78 -3.91 -9.98
CA ALA A 241 -21.67 -5.14 -10.73
C ALA A 241 -22.81 -5.28 -11.75
N GLY A 242 -24.06 -5.11 -11.30
CA GLY A 242 -25.25 -5.16 -12.13
C GLY A 242 -25.22 -4.10 -13.23
N GLY A 243 -24.86 -2.87 -12.91
CA GLY A 243 -24.68 -1.79 -13.90
C GLY A 243 -23.62 -2.12 -14.94
N SER A 244 -22.50 -2.74 -14.54
CA SER A 244 -21.45 -3.18 -15.46
C SER A 244 -21.94 -4.32 -16.37
N VAL A 245 -22.67 -5.30 -15.83
CA VAL A 245 -23.25 -6.41 -16.61
C VAL A 245 -24.29 -5.88 -17.60
N VAL A 246 -25.22 -5.01 -17.17
CA VAL A 246 -26.24 -4.42 -18.04
C VAL A 246 -25.59 -3.62 -19.17
N ALA A 247 -24.63 -2.75 -18.86
CA ALA A 247 -23.89 -2.01 -19.88
C ALA A 247 -23.18 -2.95 -20.87
N GLY A 248 -22.56 -4.02 -20.37
CA GLY A 248 -21.90 -5.03 -21.21
C GLY A 248 -22.87 -5.77 -22.14
N LEU A 249 -24.04 -6.18 -21.62
CA LEU A 249 -25.08 -6.84 -22.40
C LEU A 249 -25.69 -5.91 -23.45
N LEU A 250 -25.88 -4.63 -23.14
CA LEU A 250 -26.34 -3.63 -24.12
C LEU A 250 -25.35 -3.46 -25.27
N LEU A 251 -24.04 -3.44 -24.99
CA LEU A 251 -23.01 -3.39 -26.04
C LEU A 251 -23.00 -4.67 -26.88
N LEU A 252 -23.17 -5.85 -26.28
CA LEU A 252 -23.27 -7.11 -27.00
C LEU A 252 -24.55 -7.21 -27.84
N ALA A 253 -25.67 -6.66 -27.35
CA ALA A 253 -26.90 -6.56 -28.11
C ALA A 253 -26.77 -5.60 -29.30
N ALA A 254 -26.12 -4.44 -29.10
CA ALA A 254 -25.79 -3.52 -30.18
C ALA A 254 -24.85 -4.15 -31.21
N PHE A 255 -23.86 -4.93 -30.76
CA PHE A 255 -23.02 -5.75 -31.64
C PHE A 255 -23.86 -6.73 -32.47
N ALA A 256 -24.71 -7.54 -31.84
CA ALA A 256 -25.53 -8.51 -32.54
C ALA A 256 -26.47 -7.85 -33.56
N HIS A 257 -27.06 -6.70 -33.18
CA HIS A 257 -27.92 -5.93 -34.07
C HIS A 257 -27.16 -5.38 -35.29
N LEU A 258 -25.97 -4.80 -35.10
CA LEU A 258 -25.18 -4.20 -36.17
C LEU A 258 -24.43 -5.23 -37.03
N ALA A 259 -24.10 -6.40 -36.47
CA ALA A 259 -23.47 -7.49 -37.20
C ALA A 259 -24.43 -8.15 -38.20
N GLY A 260 -25.75 -8.09 -37.93
CA GLY A 260 -26.77 -8.74 -38.74
C GLY A 260 -26.76 -10.27 -38.64
N GLU A 261 -27.64 -10.92 -39.40
CA GLU A 261 -27.73 -12.38 -39.46
C GLU A 261 -27.22 -12.92 -40.82
N PRO A 262 -26.45 -14.03 -40.85
CA PRO A 262 -26.06 -14.86 -39.70
C PRO A 262 -24.92 -14.23 -38.87
N LEU A 263 -25.01 -14.29 -37.54
CA LEU A 263 -23.99 -13.72 -36.63
C LEU A 263 -22.64 -14.47 -36.65
N ARG A 264 -22.68 -15.76 -36.96
CA ARG A 264 -21.53 -16.68 -36.80
C ARG A 264 -20.30 -16.28 -37.63
N PRO A 265 -20.38 -15.93 -38.92
CA PRO A 265 -19.21 -15.50 -39.69
C PRO A 265 -18.53 -14.26 -39.09
N VAL A 266 -19.30 -13.30 -38.57
CA VAL A 266 -18.74 -12.11 -37.91
C VAL A 266 -17.98 -12.48 -36.63
N LEU A 267 -18.51 -13.42 -35.84
CA LEU A 267 -17.83 -13.93 -34.64
C LEU A 267 -16.55 -14.71 -34.97
N VAL A 268 -16.53 -15.44 -36.09
CA VAL A 268 -15.32 -16.12 -36.61
C VAL A 268 -14.25 -15.08 -36.96
N GLU A 269 -14.61 -14.03 -37.70
CA GLU A 269 -13.68 -12.95 -38.05
C GLU A 269 -13.14 -12.22 -36.80
N ILE A 270 -14.00 -11.95 -35.81
CA ILE A 270 -13.57 -11.44 -34.50
C ILE A 270 -12.58 -12.40 -33.83
N GLY A 271 -12.86 -13.70 -33.86
CA GLY A 271 -11.98 -14.76 -33.34
C GLY A 271 -10.58 -14.72 -33.96
N ARG A 272 -10.48 -14.32 -35.23
CA ARG A 272 -9.23 -14.13 -35.99
C ARG A 272 -8.55 -12.77 -35.76
N ASN A 273 -9.07 -11.95 -34.84
CA ASN A 273 -8.66 -10.55 -34.59
C ASN A 273 -9.02 -9.56 -35.70
N HIS A 274 -9.95 -9.87 -36.60
CA HIS A 274 -10.42 -8.90 -37.57
C HIS A 274 -11.02 -7.67 -36.86
N GLY A 275 -10.62 -6.48 -37.31
CA GLY A 275 -11.06 -5.22 -36.71
C GLY A 275 -10.47 -4.93 -35.32
N LYS A 276 -9.42 -5.63 -34.88
CA LYS A 276 -8.73 -5.33 -33.61
C LYS A 276 -7.73 -4.19 -33.72
N HIS A 277 -7.06 -4.07 -34.88
CA HIS A 277 -5.97 -3.13 -35.16
C HIS A 277 -6.18 -2.43 -36.51
N PRO A 278 -6.60 -1.15 -36.53
CA PRO A 278 -7.16 -0.41 -35.40
C PRO A 278 -8.50 -1.00 -34.94
N PRO A 279 -8.94 -0.74 -33.69
CA PRO A 279 -10.18 -1.28 -33.17
C PRO A 279 -11.40 -0.69 -33.89
N GLY A 280 -12.04 -1.50 -34.72
CA GLY A 280 -13.29 -1.17 -35.41
C GLY A 280 -14.50 -1.22 -34.47
N LEU A 281 -15.65 -0.70 -34.95
CA LEU A 281 -16.87 -0.59 -34.16
C LEU A 281 -17.37 -1.96 -33.66
N LEU A 282 -17.57 -2.93 -34.56
CA LEU A 282 -18.08 -4.26 -34.20
C LEU A 282 -17.16 -4.98 -33.22
N PHE A 283 -15.85 -4.96 -33.46
CA PHE A 283 -14.87 -5.53 -32.54
C PHE A 283 -14.92 -4.86 -31.16
N SER A 284 -15.01 -3.53 -31.12
CA SER A 284 -15.06 -2.76 -29.87
C SER A 284 -16.32 -3.06 -29.07
N LEU A 285 -17.49 -3.07 -29.71
CA LEU A 285 -18.76 -3.42 -29.06
C LEU A 285 -18.70 -4.82 -28.43
N PHE A 286 -18.21 -5.81 -29.19
CA PHE A 286 -18.08 -7.18 -28.73
C PHE A 286 -17.04 -7.32 -27.59
N SER A 287 -15.83 -6.80 -27.81
CA SER A 287 -14.71 -6.91 -26.87
C SER A 287 -14.97 -6.18 -25.55
N VAL A 288 -15.45 -4.94 -25.61
CA VAL A 288 -15.75 -4.13 -24.42
C VAL A 288 -17.00 -4.64 -23.71
N GLY A 289 -18.02 -5.05 -24.46
CA GLY A 289 -19.24 -5.64 -23.90
C GLY A 289 -18.94 -6.88 -23.05
N GLY A 290 -18.21 -7.85 -23.61
CA GLY A 290 -17.80 -9.03 -22.86
C GLY A 290 -16.87 -8.74 -21.69
N ALA A 291 -15.95 -7.77 -21.84
CA ALA A 291 -15.09 -7.33 -20.74
C ALA A 291 -15.90 -6.77 -19.56
N LEU A 292 -16.93 -5.95 -19.81
CA LEU A 292 -17.78 -5.39 -18.75
C LEU A 292 -18.63 -6.47 -18.06
N VAL A 293 -19.11 -7.48 -18.79
CA VAL A 293 -19.78 -8.65 -18.19
C VAL A 293 -18.83 -9.40 -17.26
N LEU A 294 -17.62 -9.75 -17.72
CA LEU A 294 -16.63 -10.47 -16.90
C LEU A 294 -16.20 -9.66 -15.67
N LEU A 295 -16.04 -8.33 -15.82
CA LEU A 295 -15.77 -7.43 -14.72
C LEU A 295 -16.92 -7.42 -13.71
N GLY A 296 -18.16 -7.26 -14.19
CA GLY A 296 -19.35 -7.24 -13.35
C GLY A 296 -19.51 -8.53 -12.54
N LEU A 297 -19.33 -9.70 -13.17
CA LEU A 297 -19.34 -11.00 -12.47
C LEU A 297 -18.23 -11.10 -11.42
N SER A 298 -17.02 -10.63 -11.74
CA SER A 298 -15.89 -10.61 -10.80
C SER A 298 -16.17 -9.71 -9.58
N VAL A 299 -16.78 -8.55 -9.81
CA VAL A 299 -17.16 -7.59 -8.74
C VAL A 299 -18.33 -8.12 -7.90
N ALA A 300 -19.34 -8.73 -8.52
CA ALA A 300 -20.46 -9.35 -7.82
C ALA A 300 -19.99 -10.45 -6.86
N GLY A 301 -19.13 -11.35 -7.36
CA GLY A 301 -18.59 -12.47 -6.58
C GLY A 301 -17.60 -12.07 -5.49
N GLY A 302 -16.99 -10.89 -5.60
CA GLY A 302 -16.10 -10.31 -4.59
C GLY A 302 -14.97 -11.26 -4.17
N ASN A 303 -14.64 -11.25 -2.87
CA ASN A 303 -13.59 -12.10 -2.30
C ASN A 303 -13.97 -13.59 -2.21
N LEU A 304 -15.26 -13.94 -2.33
CA LEU A 304 -15.70 -15.33 -2.30
C LEU A 304 -15.33 -16.00 -3.63
N LEU A 305 -15.74 -15.40 -4.76
CA LEU A 305 -15.44 -15.93 -6.08
C LEU A 305 -13.94 -15.93 -6.37
N ALA A 306 -13.21 -14.90 -5.93
CA ALA A 306 -11.74 -14.87 -6.05
C ALA A 306 -11.05 -16.01 -5.28
N ARG A 307 -11.63 -16.49 -4.17
CA ARG A 307 -11.14 -17.66 -3.43
C ARG A 307 -11.52 -18.97 -4.11
N ALA A 308 -12.75 -19.07 -4.63
CA ALA A 308 -13.18 -20.25 -5.39
C ALA A 308 -12.35 -20.44 -6.67
N LEU A 309 -12.06 -19.35 -7.38
CA LEU A 309 -11.25 -19.30 -8.59
C LEU A 309 -9.80 -18.88 -8.30
N ARG A 310 -9.21 -19.43 -7.23
CA ARG A 310 -7.88 -19.04 -6.75
C ARG A 310 -6.77 -19.11 -7.81
N PRO A 311 -6.69 -20.13 -8.68
CA PRO A 311 -5.66 -20.18 -9.72
C PRO A 311 -5.69 -18.94 -10.64
N LEU A 312 -6.90 -18.51 -11.04
CA LEU A 312 -7.08 -17.32 -11.87
C LEU A 312 -6.67 -16.05 -11.10
N ALA A 313 -7.12 -15.92 -9.86
CA ALA A 313 -6.74 -14.77 -9.02
C ALA A 313 -5.23 -14.70 -8.78
N VAL A 314 -4.53 -15.84 -8.63
CA VAL A 314 -3.06 -15.90 -8.51
C VAL A 314 -2.38 -15.42 -9.78
N VAL A 315 -2.84 -15.83 -10.96
CA VAL A 315 -2.34 -15.31 -12.25
C VAL A 315 -2.49 -13.79 -12.31
N GLY A 316 -3.65 -13.26 -11.94
CA GLY A 316 -3.89 -11.82 -11.90
C GLY A 316 -3.06 -11.06 -10.85
N SER A 317 -2.61 -11.75 -9.79
CA SER A 317 -1.85 -11.17 -8.68
C SER A 317 -0.43 -10.73 -9.08
N ASP A 318 0.14 -11.31 -10.15
CA ASP A 318 1.44 -10.97 -10.72
C ASP A 318 1.42 -11.17 -12.24
N SER A 319 0.70 -10.30 -12.94
CA SER A 319 0.53 -10.40 -14.41
C SER A 319 1.85 -10.35 -15.17
N LEU A 320 2.85 -9.59 -14.70
CA LEU A 320 4.18 -9.57 -15.35
C LEU A 320 4.84 -10.94 -15.30
N MET A 321 4.83 -11.61 -14.14
CA MET A 321 5.35 -12.98 -14.05
C MET A 321 4.55 -13.94 -14.92
N ALA A 322 3.23 -13.78 -15.00
CA ALA A 322 2.39 -14.59 -15.90
C ALA A 322 2.82 -14.43 -17.36
N PHE A 323 3.12 -13.21 -17.82
CA PHE A 323 3.66 -12.96 -19.16
C PHE A 323 5.02 -13.59 -19.40
N ILE A 324 5.94 -13.45 -18.44
CA ILE A 324 7.27 -14.05 -18.53
C ILE A 324 7.16 -15.56 -18.72
N VAL A 325 6.35 -16.23 -17.89
CA VAL A 325 6.21 -17.69 -17.93
C VAL A 325 5.55 -18.13 -19.24
N HIS A 326 4.38 -17.61 -19.59
CA HIS A 326 3.65 -18.18 -20.72
C HIS A 326 4.33 -17.92 -22.06
N ILE A 327 4.89 -16.73 -22.29
CA ILE A 327 5.63 -16.44 -23.52
C ILE A 327 6.88 -17.30 -23.62
N SER A 328 7.63 -17.44 -22.53
CA SER A 328 8.84 -18.29 -22.53
C SER A 328 8.50 -19.76 -22.76
N VAL A 329 7.43 -20.27 -22.15
CA VAL A 329 7.02 -21.66 -22.35
C VAL A 329 6.54 -21.90 -23.78
N ILE A 330 5.74 -21.00 -24.35
CA ILE A 330 5.25 -21.15 -25.73
C ILE A 330 6.43 -21.19 -26.71
N PHE A 331 7.31 -20.19 -26.67
CA PHE A 331 8.33 -20.02 -27.70
C PHE A 331 9.60 -20.84 -27.45
N LEU A 332 10.10 -20.91 -26.22
CA LEU A 332 11.33 -21.64 -25.93
C LEU A 332 11.07 -23.14 -25.74
N LEU A 333 10.05 -23.51 -24.95
CA LEU A 333 9.81 -24.91 -24.63
C LEU A 333 8.95 -25.61 -25.69
N LEU A 334 7.70 -25.17 -25.89
CA LEU A 334 6.76 -25.89 -26.77
C LEU A 334 7.19 -25.79 -28.23
N ARG A 335 7.53 -24.59 -28.71
CA ARG A 335 7.98 -24.37 -30.09
C ARG A 335 9.45 -24.74 -30.28
N GLY A 336 10.36 -24.16 -29.50
CA GLY A 336 11.80 -24.37 -29.66
C GLY A 336 12.27 -25.78 -29.32
N THR A 337 12.06 -26.22 -28.08
CA THR A 337 12.60 -27.51 -27.59
C THR A 337 11.77 -28.72 -28.05
N LEU A 338 10.44 -28.63 -27.99
CA LEU A 338 9.56 -29.75 -28.31
C LEU A 338 9.12 -29.80 -29.78
N GLY A 339 9.35 -28.72 -30.54
CA GLY A 339 9.02 -28.69 -31.97
C GLY A 339 7.51 -28.71 -32.28
N TYR A 340 6.67 -28.24 -31.35
CA TYR A 340 5.21 -28.37 -31.48
C TYR A 340 4.54 -27.36 -32.41
N TYR A 341 5.30 -26.44 -33.02
CA TYR A 341 4.73 -25.51 -33.98
C TYR A 341 4.27 -26.24 -35.25
N GLN A 342 2.98 -26.12 -35.56
CA GLN A 342 2.26 -26.82 -36.64
C GLN A 342 2.36 -28.36 -36.59
N ALA A 343 2.79 -28.93 -35.44
CA ALA A 343 2.98 -30.37 -35.27
C ALA A 343 1.96 -31.01 -34.32
N VAL A 344 1.01 -30.24 -33.80
CA VAL A 344 -0.03 -30.70 -32.87
C VAL A 344 -1.41 -30.31 -33.37
N SER A 345 -2.44 -31.09 -33.01
CA SER A 345 -3.82 -30.73 -33.31
C SER A 345 -4.28 -29.54 -32.47
N TYR A 346 -5.37 -28.88 -32.87
CA TYR A 346 -5.96 -27.78 -32.12
C TYR A 346 -6.37 -28.19 -30.70
N GLU A 347 -6.94 -29.38 -30.53
CA GLU A 347 -7.33 -29.93 -29.22
C GLU A 347 -6.11 -30.08 -28.31
N HIS A 348 -4.99 -30.57 -28.85
CA HIS A 348 -3.73 -30.68 -28.14
C HIS A 348 -3.16 -29.30 -27.80
N ALA A 349 -3.18 -28.35 -28.74
CA ALA A 349 -2.75 -26.97 -28.48
C ALA A 349 -3.61 -26.29 -27.40
N LEU A 350 -4.93 -26.52 -27.41
CA LEU A 350 -5.87 -26.00 -26.42
C LEU A 350 -5.62 -26.65 -25.04
N LEU A 351 -5.39 -27.96 -24.99
CA LEU A 351 -5.05 -28.68 -23.76
C LEU A 351 -3.73 -28.16 -23.16
N LEU A 352 -2.70 -28.00 -23.99
CA LEU A 352 -1.41 -27.42 -23.58
C LEU A 352 -1.59 -25.99 -23.06
N SER A 353 -2.44 -25.19 -23.70
CA SER A 353 -2.74 -23.82 -23.27
C SER A 353 -3.50 -23.77 -21.93
N GLY A 354 -4.46 -24.67 -21.73
CA GLY A 354 -5.14 -24.83 -20.44
C GLY A 354 -4.19 -25.30 -19.33
N GLY A 355 -3.32 -26.26 -19.64
CA GLY A 355 -2.24 -26.70 -18.76
C GLY A 355 -1.28 -25.57 -18.41
N LEU A 356 -0.97 -24.69 -19.37
CA LEU A 356 -0.10 -23.53 -19.19
C LEU A 356 -0.71 -22.50 -18.23
N VAL A 357 -2.03 -22.32 -18.21
CA VAL A 357 -2.70 -21.48 -17.20
C VAL A 357 -2.44 -22.03 -15.79
N VAL A 358 -2.62 -23.34 -15.59
CA VAL A 358 -2.39 -24.00 -14.30
C VAL A 358 -0.92 -23.95 -13.91
N ALA A 359 -0.01 -24.26 -14.84
CA ALA A 359 1.43 -24.20 -14.63
C ALA A 359 1.90 -22.79 -14.28
N THR A 360 1.35 -21.77 -14.94
CA THR A 360 1.64 -20.36 -14.64
C THR A 360 1.17 -19.98 -13.23
N ALA A 361 -0.05 -20.38 -12.84
CA ALA A 361 -0.55 -20.14 -11.50
C ALA A 361 0.33 -20.84 -10.43
N ALA A 362 0.69 -22.10 -10.67
CA ALA A 362 1.55 -22.89 -9.80
C ALA A 362 2.95 -22.27 -9.68
N TRP A 363 3.54 -21.82 -10.80
CA TRP A 363 4.82 -21.14 -10.82
C TRP A 363 4.78 -19.83 -10.02
N ILE A 364 3.76 -19.00 -10.21
CA ILE A 364 3.61 -17.75 -9.45
C ILE A 364 3.49 -18.06 -7.96
N ALA A 365 2.69 -19.06 -7.57
CA ALA A 365 2.54 -19.47 -6.18
C ALA A 365 3.85 -20.02 -5.58
N LEU A 366 4.54 -20.90 -6.30
CA LEU A 366 5.82 -21.48 -5.90
C LEU A 366 6.88 -20.38 -5.77
N TRP A 367 6.97 -19.49 -6.74
CA TRP A 367 7.93 -18.41 -6.74
C TRP A 367 7.68 -17.40 -5.62
N GLN A 368 6.41 -17.11 -5.30
CA GLN A 368 6.05 -16.34 -4.11
C GLN A 368 6.47 -17.06 -2.81
N ALA A 369 6.28 -18.37 -2.72
CA ALA A 369 6.70 -19.19 -1.59
C ALA A 369 8.23 -19.32 -1.48
N LEU A 370 8.93 -19.50 -2.59
CA LEU A 370 10.39 -19.58 -2.66
C LEU A 370 11.01 -18.24 -2.33
N ARG A 371 10.48 -17.12 -2.84
CA ARG A 371 10.92 -15.78 -2.41
C ARG A 371 10.71 -15.58 -0.91
N ALA A 372 9.67 -16.17 -0.32
CA ALA A 372 9.48 -16.15 1.13
C ALA A 372 10.52 -17.02 1.85
N ARG A 373 10.81 -18.23 1.35
CA ARG A 373 11.83 -19.13 1.90
C ARG A 373 13.26 -18.63 1.70
N LEU A 374 13.63 -18.08 0.55
CA LEU A 374 14.95 -17.49 0.29
C LEU A 374 15.22 -16.25 1.15
N ARG A 375 14.15 -15.54 1.56
CA ARG A 375 14.27 -14.51 2.61
C ARG A 375 14.57 -15.14 3.96
N GLN A 376 14.01 -16.32 4.27
CA GLN A 376 14.33 -17.09 5.48
C GLN A 376 15.73 -17.74 5.44
N TRP A 377 16.22 -18.21 4.28
CA TRP A 377 17.52 -18.88 4.13
C TRP A 377 18.72 -17.92 4.12
N ARG A 378 18.50 -16.62 3.88
CA ARG A 378 19.54 -15.59 3.99
C ARG A 378 19.83 -15.18 5.44
N GLU A 379 19.22 -15.85 6.41
CA GLU A 379 19.44 -15.66 7.85
C GLU A 379 20.34 -16.82 8.37
N PRO A 380 21.50 -16.54 8.99
CA PRO A 380 22.40 -17.60 9.49
C PRO A 380 21.84 -18.32 10.74
N PRO A 381 22.27 -19.57 11.03
CA PRO A 381 21.84 -20.30 12.22
C PRO A 381 22.38 -19.63 13.49
N ALA A 382 21.55 -19.57 14.53
CA ALA A 382 21.80 -18.83 15.76
C ALA A 382 22.97 -19.40 16.59
N ALA A 383 23.94 -18.56 16.93
CA ALA A 383 24.90 -18.83 17.99
C ALA A 383 24.26 -18.50 19.36
N ALA A 384 24.37 -19.44 20.30
CA ALA A 384 23.95 -19.27 21.68
C ALA A 384 24.91 -18.34 22.45
N ALA A 385 24.36 -17.46 23.28
CA ALA A 385 25.10 -16.61 24.23
C ALA A 385 24.20 -16.27 25.44
N PRO A 386 24.73 -15.77 26.57
CA PRO A 386 24.77 -16.49 27.86
C PRO A 386 23.79 -15.90 28.92
N PRO A 387 23.68 -16.52 30.12
CA PRO A 387 22.70 -16.14 31.13
C PRO A 387 23.21 -15.11 32.15
N THR A 388 22.32 -14.26 32.66
CA THR A 388 22.22 -13.64 34.02
C THR A 388 21.10 -12.59 33.97
N ALA A 389 20.26 -12.31 34.98
CA ALA A 389 20.28 -12.48 36.43
C ALA A 389 18.82 -12.76 36.96
N PRO A 390 18.57 -12.91 38.28
CA PRO A 390 17.41 -13.65 38.82
C PRO A 390 16.07 -12.90 38.67
N PRO A 391 14.94 -13.63 38.57
CA PRO A 391 13.66 -13.05 38.21
C PRO A 391 12.99 -12.33 39.40
N ALA A 392 12.56 -11.09 39.16
CA ALA A 392 11.43 -10.52 39.88
C ALA A 392 10.17 -11.33 39.55
N THR A 393 9.31 -11.51 40.55
CA THR A 393 8.06 -12.28 40.56
C THR A 393 7.34 -12.22 39.20
N GLN A 394 7.33 -13.33 38.45
CA GLN A 394 6.72 -13.40 37.12
C GLN A 394 5.22 -13.21 37.23
N ALA A 395 4.73 -12.04 36.83
CA ALA A 395 3.38 -11.90 36.32
C ALA A 395 3.19 -12.95 35.20
N ALA A 396 2.07 -13.67 35.22
CA ALA A 396 1.81 -14.72 34.25
C ALA A 396 1.95 -14.18 32.82
N VAL A 397 2.79 -14.84 32.00
CA VAL A 397 3.00 -14.46 30.59
C VAL A 397 1.65 -14.51 29.87
N PRO A 398 1.17 -13.38 29.31
CA PRO A 398 -0.12 -13.36 28.63
C PRO A 398 -0.19 -14.38 27.49
N ALA A 399 -1.28 -15.15 27.37
CA ALA A 399 -1.39 -16.18 26.33
C ALA A 399 -1.25 -15.62 24.91
N TRP A 400 -1.76 -14.40 24.67
CA TRP A 400 -1.62 -13.69 23.39
C TRP A 400 -0.17 -13.29 23.11
N SER A 401 0.68 -13.13 24.12
CA SER A 401 2.08 -12.73 23.93
C SER A 401 2.91 -13.83 23.26
N THR A 402 2.65 -15.10 23.60
CA THR A 402 3.25 -16.28 22.95
C THR A 402 2.92 -16.33 21.46
N ALA A 403 1.73 -15.86 21.06
CA ALA A 403 1.35 -15.74 19.66
C ALA A 403 1.94 -14.48 18.99
N LEU A 404 2.09 -13.38 19.74
CA LEU A 404 2.57 -12.10 19.23
C LEU A 404 4.07 -12.11 18.91
N GLU A 405 4.89 -12.65 19.81
CA GLU A 405 6.35 -12.63 19.71
C GLU A 405 6.90 -13.13 18.35
N PRO A 406 6.55 -14.34 17.85
CA PRO A 406 7.07 -14.81 16.57
C PRO A 406 6.64 -13.93 15.39
N ARG A 407 5.47 -13.29 15.48
CA ARG A 407 4.99 -12.35 14.45
C ARG A 407 5.83 -11.07 14.45
N LEU A 408 6.18 -10.55 15.62
CA LEU A 408 7.05 -9.38 15.76
C LEU A 408 8.48 -9.68 15.28
N ARG A 409 9.05 -10.82 15.67
CA ARG A 409 10.35 -11.30 15.16
C ARG A 409 10.35 -11.38 13.63
N ALA A 410 9.30 -11.94 13.03
CA ALA A 410 9.15 -12.01 11.57
C ALA A 410 8.92 -10.65 10.88
N ILE A 411 8.40 -9.65 11.60
CA ILE A 411 8.29 -8.28 11.10
C ILE A 411 9.67 -7.63 11.09
N GLU A 412 10.42 -7.72 12.20
CA GLU A 412 11.76 -7.17 12.34
C GLU A 412 12.74 -7.76 11.33
N ALA A 413 12.79 -9.09 11.22
CA ALA A 413 13.65 -9.80 10.28
C ALA A 413 13.42 -9.34 8.82
N ALA A 414 12.16 -9.11 8.44
CA ALA A 414 11.80 -8.65 7.11
C ALA A 414 12.25 -7.20 6.79
N LEU A 415 12.72 -6.43 7.78
CA LEU A 415 13.23 -5.06 7.57
C LEU A 415 14.69 -5.03 7.09
N GLY A 416 15.45 -6.11 7.29
CA GLY A 416 16.87 -6.20 6.95
C GLY A 416 17.81 -5.71 8.06
N GLU A 417 19.11 -5.94 7.87
CA GLU A 417 20.15 -5.60 8.84
C GLU A 417 20.20 -4.09 9.15
N GLY A 418 20.49 -3.76 10.41
CA GLY A 418 20.54 -2.38 10.92
C GLY A 418 19.16 -1.73 11.13
N ALA A 419 18.07 -2.43 10.81
CA ALA A 419 16.71 -2.05 11.17
C ALA A 419 16.29 -2.68 12.51
N GLY A 420 15.31 -2.08 13.18
CA GLY A 420 14.76 -2.68 14.39
C GLY A 420 13.36 -2.17 14.70
N ILE A 421 12.59 -2.97 15.44
CA ILE A 421 11.28 -2.57 15.96
C ILE A 421 11.26 -2.67 17.49
N GLY A 422 10.55 -1.75 18.11
CA GLY A 422 10.18 -1.81 19.52
C GLY A 422 8.67 -1.79 19.61
N VAL A 423 8.09 -2.65 20.43
CA VAL A 423 6.64 -2.75 20.61
C VAL A 423 6.34 -2.99 22.07
N TYR A 424 5.49 -2.16 22.66
CA TYR A 424 4.88 -2.38 23.96
C TYR A 424 3.37 -2.42 23.83
N VAL A 425 2.76 -3.41 24.47
CA VAL A 425 1.31 -3.60 24.53
C VAL A 425 0.91 -3.79 25.99
N LEU A 426 -0.09 -3.06 26.45
CA LEU A 426 -0.69 -3.20 27.78
C LEU A 426 -2.21 -3.22 27.63
N HIS A 427 -2.84 -4.31 28.05
CA HIS A 427 -4.29 -4.42 28.18
C HIS A 427 -4.68 -3.99 29.59
N MET A 428 -5.31 -2.81 29.72
CA MET A 428 -5.48 -2.15 31.01
C MET A 428 -6.43 -2.90 31.95
N GLU A 429 -7.51 -3.47 31.41
CA GLU A 429 -8.55 -4.15 32.23
C GLU A 429 -8.13 -5.54 32.69
N ARG A 430 -7.11 -6.14 32.05
CA ARG A 430 -6.57 -7.46 32.42
C ARG A 430 -5.23 -7.37 33.14
N ASP A 431 -4.69 -6.16 33.25
CA ASP A 431 -3.32 -5.86 33.71
C ASP A 431 -2.26 -6.77 33.05
N GLU A 432 -2.45 -7.04 31.76
CA GLU A 432 -1.57 -7.90 30.98
C GLU A 432 -0.72 -7.07 30.04
N SER A 433 0.61 -7.24 30.08
CA SER A 433 1.51 -6.52 29.19
C SER A 433 2.58 -7.40 28.57
N TYR A 434 3.08 -6.94 27.43
CA TYR A 434 4.19 -7.57 26.72
C TYR A 434 5.03 -6.51 26.01
N GLY A 435 6.35 -6.70 26.06
CA GLY A 435 7.31 -5.82 25.43
C GLY A 435 8.28 -6.58 24.53
N TYR A 436 8.31 -6.24 23.23
CA TYR A 436 9.34 -6.68 22.29
C TYR A 436 10.35 -5.56 22.11
N ARG A 437 11.57 -5.74 22.64
CA ARG A 437 12.63 -4.71 22.68
C ARG A 437 12.15 -3.37 23.27
N ALA A 438 11.10 -3.42 24.08
CA ALA A 438 10.42 -2.23 24.59
C ALA A 438 11.22 -1.51 25.67
N GLY A 439 12.11 -2.23 26.37
CA GLY A 439 13.01 -1.68 27.39
C GLY A 439 14.26 -0.99 26.82
N GLU A 440 14.50 -1.08 25.52
CA GLU A 440 15.55 -0.29 24.87
C GLU A 440 15.14 1.19 24.78
N PRO A 441 16.09 2.14 24.73
CA PRO A 441 15.77 3.53 24.43
C PRO A 441 15.36 3.69 22.96
N TRP A 442 14.18 4.28 22.74
CA TRP A 442 13.64 4.59 21.42
C TRP A 442 13.46 6.10 21.26
N TYR A 443 14.01 6.66 20.17
CA TYR A 443 13.80 8.05 19.81
C TYR A 443 12.32 8.29 19.45
N LEU A 444 11.61 9.06 20.27
CA LEU A 444 10.16 9.22 20.21
C LEU A 444 9.71 10.11 19.03
N ALA A 445 10.63 10.88 18.45
CA ALA A 445 10.33 11.93 17.48
C ALA A 445 9.16 12.81 17.99
N SER A 446 8.15 13.09 17.18
CA SER A 446 6.98 13.88 17.58
C SER A 446 6.07 13.22 18.62
N GLY A 447 6.42 12.04 19.14
CA GLY A 447 5.79 11.46 20.33
C GLY A 447 5.94 12.35 21.56
N VAL A 448 7.04 13.10 21.69
CA VAL A 448 7.26 14.05 22.81
C VAL A 448 6.16 15.12 22.96
N LYS A 449 5.30 15.29 21.95
CA LYS A 449 4.20 16.27 21.98
C LYS A 449 3.09 15.90 22.95
N VAL A 450 2.96 14.63 23.35
CA VAL A 450 1.99 14.24 24.37
C VAL A 450 2.38 14.78 25.76
N PRO A 451 3.59 14.54 26.29
CA PRO A 451 4.02 15.17 27.54
C PRO A 451 4.09 16.71 27.45
N VAL A 452 4.38 17.29 26.28
CA VAL A 452 4.25 18.75 26.07
C VAL A 452 2.80 19.21 26.25
N ALA A 453 1.83 18.53 25.64
CA ALA A 453 0.41 18.86 25.81
C ALA A 453 -0.04 18.71 27.27
N ILE A 454 0.40 17.67 27.97
CA ILE A 454 0.12 17.49 29.40
C ILE A 454 0.68 18.66 30.22
N ALA A 455 1.92 19.11 29.94
CA ALA A 455 2.49 20.26 30.62
C ALA A 455 1.66 21.54 30.41
N VAL A 456 1.19 21.79 29.19
CA VAL A 456 0.32 22.93 28.87
C VAL A 456 -1.03 22.82 29.56
N LEU A 457 -1.67 21.66 29.50
CA LEU A 457 -2.98 21.45 30.11
C LEU A 457 -2.93 21.51 31.63
N ARG A 458 -1.81 21.13 32.27
CA ARG A 458 -1.62 21.33 33.72
C ARG A 458 -1.55 22.80 34.11
N GLU A 459 -1.01 23.67 33.26
CA GLU A 459 -1.07 25.13 33.49
C GLU A 459 -2.50 25.65 33.31
N VAL A 460 -3.26 25.07 32.37
CA VAL A 460 -4.70 25.38 32.23
C VAL A 460 -5.49 24.97 33.48
N GLU A 461 -5.24 23.77 34.02
CA GLU A 461 -5.91 23.29 35.24
C GLU A 461 -5.54 24.10 36.49
N ARG A 462 -4.33 24.66 36.53
CA ARG A 462 -3.90 25.58 37.59
C ARG A 462 -4.48 26.99 37.44
N GLY A 463 -5.17 27.27 36.34
CA GLY A 463 -5.69 28.59 36.01
C GLY A 463 -4.62 29.63 35.66
N THR A 464 -3.36 29.20 35.43
CA THR A 464 -2.27 30.10 35.00
C THR A 464 -2.38 30.44 33.51
N LEU A 465 -3.02 29.56 32.74
CA LEU A 465 -3.39 29.77 31.34
C LEU A 465 -4.85 29.38 31.13
N ALA A 466 -5.47 29.89 30.06
CA ALA A 466 -6.76 29.43 29.56
C ALA A 466 -6.63 28.94 28.11
N LEU A 467 -7.53 28.06 27.65
CA LEU A 467 -7.49 27.50 26.29
C LEU A 467 -7.67 28.56 25.19
N ASP A 468 -8.26 29.71 25.50
CA ASP A 468 -8.43 30.86 24.61
C ASP A 468 -7.30 31.89 24.74
N THR A 469 -6.31 31.67 25.61
CA THR A 469 -5.17 32.57 25.81
C THR A 469 -4.50 32.88 24.47
N PRO A 470 -4.40 34.16 24.07
CA PRO A 470 -3.72 34.55 22.84
C PRO A 470 -2.20 34.45 23.03
N VAL A 471 -1.55 33.61 22.21
CA VAL A 471 -0.10 33.44 22.22
C VAL A 471 0.47 34.09 20.96
N VAL A 472 1.31 35.11 21.16
CA VAL A 472 1.98 35.84 20.07
C VAL A 472 3.11 35.00 19.48
N LEU A 473 3.10 34.84 18.15
CA LEU A 473 4.18 34.22 17.39
C LEU A 473 5.38 35.15 17.28
N ARG A 474 6.58 34.63 17.55
CA ARG A 474 7.86 35.34 17.39
C ARG A 474 8.56 34.87 16.12
N ALA A 475 9.44 35.70 15.56
CA ALA A 475 10.18 35.34 14.35
C ALA A 475 11.01 34.06 14.53
N ASP A 476 11.56 33.85 15.73
CA ASP A 476 12.39 32.69 16.06
C ASP A 476 11.59 31.40 16.37
N ASP A 477 10.25 31.47 16.43
CA ASP A 477 9.42 30.29 16.71
C ASP A 477 9.28 29.35 15.50
N PHE A 478 9.58 29.84 14.29
CA PHE A 478 9.27 29.13 13.05
C PHE A 478 10.25 27.99 12.79
N VAL A 479 9.74 26.77 12.79
CA VAL A 479 10.54 25.54 12.58
C VAL A 479 10.03 24.77 11.37
N ASP A 480 10.93 24.02 10.73
CA ASP A 480 10.53 23.11 9.66
C ASP A 480 9.56 22.02 10.18
N GLY A 481 8.41 21.83 9.53
CA GLY A 481 7.41 20.90 10.05
C GLY A 481 6.12 20.85 9.25
N ALA A 482 5.19 20.03 9.73
CA ALA A 482 3.81 19.98 9.26
C ALA A 482 2.96 21.08 9.94
N GLY A 483 1.68 21.17 9.58
CA GLY A 483 0.72 22.10 10.20
C GLY A 483 0.62 23.47 9.53
N ALA A 484 -0.33 24.27 10.02
CA ALA A 484 -0.68 25.56 9.42
C ALA A 484 0.02 26.76 10.09
N THR A 485 0.73 26.58 11.21
CA THR A 485 1.29 27.71 11.98
C THR A 485 2.30 28.52 11.18
N ASN A 486 3.08 27.85 10.31
CA ASN A 486 4.03 28.52 9.40
C ASN A 486 3.37 29.37 8.30
N ARG A 487 2.03 29.42 8.21
CA ARG A 487 1.29 30.31 7.30
C ARG A 487 0.96 31.67 7.94
N HIS A 488 1.12 31.78 9.25
CA HIS A 488 0.96 33.01 10.00
C HIS A 488 2.26 33.80 10.03
N ARG A 489 2.17 35.09 10.34
CA ARG A 489 3.30 36.00 10.43
C ARG A 489 3.74 36.18 11.89
N PRO A 490 5.04 36.47 12.13
CA PRO A 490 5.47 36.98 13.43
C PRO A 490 4.62 38.18 13.85
N GLY A 491 4.25 38.24 15.12
CA GLY A 491 3.38 39.26 15.70
C GLY A 491 1.89 38.89 15.73
N GLU A 492 1.45 37.89 14.95
CA GLU A 492 0.07 37.37 15.06
C GLU A 492 -0.13 36.62 16.38
N ALA A 493 -1.31 36.77 16.99
CA ALA A 493 -1.69 36.08 18.21
C ALA A 493 -2.67 34.94 17.89
N LEU A 494 -2.35 33.73 18.33
CA LEU A 494 -3.16 32.53 18.09
C LEU A 494 -3.61 31.93 19.42
N ALA A 495 -4.84 31.42 19.47
CA ALA A 495 -5.36 30.78 20.68
C ALA A 495 -4.55 29.55 21.08
N LEU A 496 -4.31 29.36 22.39
CA LEU A 496 -3.59 28.22 22.95
C LEU A 496 -4.18 26.87 22.49
N SER A 497 -5.50 26.76 22.48
CA SER A 497 -6.24 25.59 22.00
C SER A 497 -5.99 25.28 20.52
N TRP A 498 -5.89 26.32 19.68
CA TRP A 498 -5.57 26.15 18.26
C TRP A 498 -4.15 25.62 18.09
N LEU A 499 -3.19 26.16 18.84
CA LEU A 499 -1.80 25.68 18.82
C LEU A 499 -1.69 24.24 19.32
N LEU A 500 -2.39 23.88 20.39
CA LEU A 500 -2.46 22.51 20.89
C LEU A 500 -3.06 21.56 19.84
N GLU A 501 -4.11 21.99 19.14
CA GLU A 501 -4.72 21.22 18.06
C GLU A 501 -3.75 21.03 16.89
N GLN A 502 -3.08 22.10 16.43
CA GLN A 502 -2.04 22.00 15.40
C GLN A 502 -0.92 21.04 15.82
N MET A 503 -0.47 21.11 17.07
CA MET A 503 0.59 20.28 17.62
C MET A 503 0.20 18.79 17.68
N ILE A 504 -1.00 18.46 18.16
CA ILE A 504 -1.43 17.07 18.33
C ILE A 504 -1.93 16.49 17.01
N VAL A 505 -2.94 17.11 16.39
CA VAL A 505 -3.67 16.59 15.22
C VAL A 505 -2.78 16.57 13.97
N HIS A 506 -2.15 17.70 13.66
CA HIS A 506 -1.34 17.87 12.44
C HIS A 506 0.16 17.71 12.69
N SER A 507 0.58 17.47 13.94
CA SER A 507 1.98 17.31 14.32
C SER A 507 2.85 18.54 14.00
N ASP A 508 2.29 19.75 14.15
CA ASP A 508 2.96 21.02 13.84
C ASP A 508 4.14 21.29 14.78
N ASN A 509 5.32 21.58 14.22
CA ASN A 509 6.55 21.80 15.00
C ASN A 509 6.65 23.23 15.54
N THR A 510 6.23 24.23 14.76
CA THR A 510 6.20 25.63 15.19
C THR A 510 5.22 25.79 16.35
N ALA A 511 4.02 25.22 16.23
CA ALA A 511 3.08 25.22 17.35
C ALA A 511 3.65 24.55 18.60
N THR A 512 4.47 23.50 18.43
CA THR A 512 5.11 22.83 19.58
C THR A 512 6.12 23.73 20.27
N ASP A 513 7.00 24.37 19.52
CA ASP A 513 8.05 25.22 20.11
C ASP A 513 7.45 26.50 20.72
N VAL A 514 6.39 27.05 20.11
CA VAL A 514 5.58 28.11 20.72
C VAL A 514 5.01 27.64 22.07
N LEU A 515 4.39 26.46 22.13
CA LEU A 515 3.82 25.92 23.37
C LEU A 515 4.89 25.66 24.43
N ILE A 516 6.03 25.08 24.05
CA ILE A 516 7.19 24.87 24.94
C ILE A 516 7.69 26.22 25.47
N ARG A 517 7.76 27.25 24.64
CA ARG A 517 8.15 28.60 25.05
C ARG A 517 7.15 29.20 26.02
N THR A 518 5.85 28.98 25.81
CA THR A 518 4.79 29.51 26.67
C THR A 518 4.85 28.94 28.08
N VAL A 519 5.06 27.62 28.24
CA VAL A 519 5.09 26.98 29.57
C VAL A 519 6.48 26.80 30.15
N GLY A 520 7.51 26.98 29.33
CA GLY A 520 8.90 26.75 29.67
C GLY A 520 9.33 25.28 29.51
N LEU A 521 10.51 25.09 28.92
CA LEU A 521 11.10 23.77 28.69
C LEU A 521 11.35 22.99 29.99
N ALA A 522 11.60 23.68 31.11
CA ALA A 522 11.74 23.07 32.42
C ALA A 522 10.43 22.42 32.91
N ALA A 523 9.28 23.06 32.68
CA ALA A 523 7.98 22.50 33.04
C ALA A 523 7.68 21.24 32.23
N VAL A 524 7.98 21.27 30.92
CA VAL A 524 7.86 20.11 30.03
C VAL A 524 8.73 18.95 30.50
N ASN A 525 9.99 19.21 30.86
CA ASN A 525 10.90 18.15 31.33
C ASN A 525 10.52 17.63 32.73
N ARG A 526 9.92 18.44 33.61
CA ARG A 526 9.36 17.93 34.87
C ARG A 526 8.24 16.92 34.62
N VAL A 527 7.32 17.23 33.71
CA VAL A 527 6.24 16.29 33.32
C VAL A 527 6.80 15.03 32.69
N ALA A 528 7.82 15.16 31.83
CA ALA A 528 8.49 14.03 31.21
C ALA A 528 9.17 13.12 32.26
N ALA A 529 9.85 13.72 33.24
CA ALA A 529 10.50 13.00 34.33
C ALA A 529 9.51 12.31 35.26
N GLU A 530 8.39 12.96 35.56
CA GLU A 530 7.33 12.46 36.43
C GLU A 530 6.55 11.30 35.81
N LEU A 531 6.15 11.43 34.55
CA LEU A 531 5.21 10.49 33.93
C LEU A 531 5.85 9.45 33.03
N VAL A 532 7.06 9.70 32.52
CA VAL A 532 7.75 8.79 31.58
C VAL A 532 9.01 8.22 32.24
N ASP A 533 10.11 8.96 32.25
CA ASP A 533 11.39 8.52 32.80
C ASP A 533 12.19 9.76 33.21
N ALA A 534 12.79 9.75 34.41
CA ALA A 534 13.60 10.87 34.92
C ALA A 534 14.77 11.27 34.01
N ARG A 535 15.22 10.36 33.13
CA ARG A 535 16.29 10.56 32.14
C ARG A 535 15.77 11.12 30.82
N LEU A 536 14.45 11.13 30.57
CA LEU A 536 13.88 11.70 29.35
C LEU A 536 14.11 13.21 29.31
N ARG A 537 15.02 13.63 28.43
CA ARG A 537 15.29 15.03 28.14
C ARG A 537 14.62 15.47 26.84
N ILE A 538 13.48 16.13 26.97
CA ILE A 538 12.79 16.79 25.86
C ILE A 538 13.54 18.07 25.49
N THR A 539 13.65 18.32 24.19
CA THR A 539 14.23 19.54 23.58
C THR A 539 13.23 20.17 22.62
N THR A 540 13.46 21.42 22.23
CA THR A 540 12.66 22.07 21.18
C THR A 540 12.88 21.37 19.83
N LEU A 541 11.93 21.52 18.91
CA LEU A 541 11.99 20.94 17.58
C LEU A 541 13.04 21.64 16.72
N ALA A 542 13.30 22.93 16.96
CA ALA A 542 14.46 23.63 16.45
C ALA A 542 15.77 22.98 16.94
N ASP A 543 15.87 22.69 18.24
CA ASP A 543 17.07 22.09 18.82
C ASP A 543 17.31 20.65 18.35
N VAL A 544 16.27 19.90 17.99
CA VAL A 544 16.45 18.63 17.27
C VAL A 544 17.33 18.82 16.02
N ARG A 545 17.14 19.93 15.29
CA ARG A 545 17.97 20.24 14.11
C ARG A 545 19.35 20.73 14.51
N ARG A 546 19.44 21.66 15.45
CA ARG A 546 20.73 22.20 15.91
C ARG A 546 21.63 21.11 16.49
N LEU A 547 21.08 20.17 17.26
CA LEU A 547 21.82 19.06 17.86
C LEU A 547 22.21 18.00 16.83
N ALA A 548 21.35 17.69 15.86
CA ALA A 548 21.67 16.77 14.77
C ALA A 548 22.73 17.35 13.82
N TYR A 549 22.57 18.60 13.39
CA TYR A 549 23.57 19.27 12.55
C TYR A 549 24.84 19.63 13.33
N GLY A 550 24.72 19.82 14.65
CA GLY A 550 25.84 19.97 15.58
C GLY A 550 26.80 18.80 15.57
N GLN A 551 26.33 17.60 15.17
CA GLN A 551 27.22 16.46 15.00
C GLN A 551 28.23 16.69 13.87
N PHE A 552 27.87 17.42 12.81
CA PHE A 552 28.82 17.84 11.78
C PHE A 552 29.77 18.93 12.29
N HIS A 553 29.24 19.99 12.91
CA HIS A 553 30.05 21.13 13.35
C HIS A 553 29.34 21.92 14.48
N PRO A 554 30.04 22.35 15.54
CA PRO A 554 29.43 23.02 16.69
C PRO A 554 28.75 24.36 16.35
N GLY A 555 29.17 25.01 15.26
CA GLY A 555 28.53 26.23 14.75
C GLY A 555 27.04 26.08 14.42
N ALA A 556 26.54 24.86 14.24
CA ALA A 556 25.11 24.61 14.02
C ALA A 556 24.21 25.03 15.19
N ALA A 557 24.78 25.25 16.38
CA ALA A 557 24.06 25.83 17.52
C ALA A 557 23.55 27.26 17.26
N ARG A 558 24.13 27.97 16.29
CA ARG A 558 23.75 29.35 15.93
C ARG A 558 22.72 29.44 14.81
N LEU A 559 22.29 28.31 14.24
CA LEU A 559 21.29 28.31 13.16
C LEU A 559 19.96 28.86 13.67
N ASP A 560 19.46 29.87 12.99
CA ASP A 560 18.18 30.51 13.28
C ASP A 560 17.02 29.82 12.56
N ALA A 561 15.81 30.35 12.74
CA ALA A 561 14.60 29.83 12.09
C ALA A 561 14.71 29.82 10.55
N GLN A 562 15.29 30.87 9.95
CA GLN A 562 15.42 30.99 8.50
C GLN A 562 16.39 29.98 7.93
N ASP A 563 17.52 29.76 8.62
CA ASP A 563 18.51 28.75 8.27
C ASP A 563 17.91 27.34 8.28
N LEU A 564 17.16 27.00 9.32
CA LEU A 564 16.52 25.69 9.45
C LEU A 564 15.49 25.47 8.33
N LEU A 565 14.70 26.49 7.98
CA LEU A 565 13.76 26.46 6.86
C LEU A 565 14.50 26.36 5.51
N ALA A 566 15.61 27.06 5.34
CA ALA A 566 16.44 26.99 4.13
C ALA A 566 17.03 25.58 3.95
N LEU A 567 17.54 24.97 5.02
CA LEU A 567 18.04 23.59 5.01
C LEU A 567 16.96 22.57 4.68
N LYS A 568 15.73 22.79 5.15
CA LYS A 568 14.59 21.92 4.84
C LYS A 568 14.26 21.88 3.35
N ARG A 569 14.31 23.04 2.67
CA ARG A 569 13.98 23.17 1.24
C ARG A 569 14.93 22.37 0.34
N VAL A 570 16.15 22.09 0.82
CA VAL A 570 17.12 21.25 0.11
C VAL A 570 16.84 19.77 0.40
N PRO A 571 16.80 18.86 -0.60
CA PRO A 571 16.59 17.43 -0.37
C PRO A 571 17.61 16.82 0.61
N ALA A 572 17.16 15.87 1.43
CA ALA A 572 18.05 15.16 2.35
C ALA A 572 19.12 14.38 1.56
N GLY A 573 20.39 14.51 1.97
CA GLY A 573 21.54 13.89 1.34
C GLY A 573 22.70 14.87 1.20
N PRO A 574 23.66 14.60 0.29
CA PRO A 574 24.87 15.43 0.13
C PRO A 574 24.58 16.90 -0.15
N ALA A 575 23.48 17.20 -0.87
CA ALA A 575 23.08 18.59 -1.15
C ALA A 575 22.76 19.38 0.12
N ARG A 576 22.07 18.76 1.09
CA ARG A 576 21.75 19.41 2.37
C ARG A 576 23.00 19.58 3.23
N VAL A 577 23.93 18.63 3.20
CA VAL A 577 25.22 18.75 3.90
C VAL A 577 26.04 19.91 3.32
N ARG A 578 26.09 20.07 1.99
CA ARG A 578 26.74 21.23 1.35
C ARG A 578 26.07 22.55 1.70
N LYS A 579 24.73 22.60 1.73
CA LYS A 579 24.00 23.81 2.16
C LYS A 579 24.30 24.15 3.62
N LEU A 580 24.39 23.15 4.49
CA LEU A 580 24.80 23.32 5.88
C LEU A 580 26.21 23.91 5.98
N ALA A 581 27.19 23.34 5.27
CA ALA A 581 28.56 23.85 5.24
C ALA A 581 28.60 25.34 4.82
N ALA A 582 27.86 25.68 3.76
CA ALA A 582 27.75 27.05 3.27
C ALA A 582 27.12 28.01 4.29
N LEU A 583 26.04 27.62 4.98
CA LEU A 583 25.44 28.43 6.05
C LEU A 583 26.37 28.61 7.26
N LEU A 584 27.20 27.61 7.53
CA LEU A 584 28.16 27.65 8.62
C LEU A 584 29.45 28.41 8.28
N GLY A 585 29.67 28.75 7.00
CA GLY A 585 30.89 29.40 6.53
C GLY A 585 32.13 28.51 6.66
N VAL A 586 31.97 27.18 6.62
CA VAL A 586 33.07 26.22 6.73
C VAL A 586 33.14 25.34 5.49
N PRO A 587 34.34 24.94 5.05
CA PRO A 587 34.46 24.05 3.92
C PRO A 587 34.06 22.61 4.32
N PRO A 588 33.53 21.79 3.39
CA PRO A 588 32.97 20.46 3.70
C PRO A 588 33.93 19.51 4.43
N GLU A 589 35.24 19.64 4.22
CA GLU A 589 36.29 18.85 4.89
C GLU A 589 36.39 19.11 6.40
N GLN A 590 35.86 20.23 6.91
CA GLN A 590 35.80 20.51 8.35
C GLN A 590 34.58 19.88 9.04
N LEU A 591 33.70 19.22 8.29
CA LEU A 591 32.55 18.55 8.86
C LEU A 591 32.95 17.17 9.44
N ARG A 592 32.61 16.93 10.70
CA ARG A 592 33.01 15.71 11.43
C ARG A 592 32.30 14.43 10.98
N GLN A 593 31.11 14.56 10.39
CA GLN A 593 30.29 13.42 10.02
C GLN A 593 30.26 13.26 8.49
N PRO A 594 30.37 12.04 7.97
CA PRO A 594 30.44 11.80 6.53
C PRO A 594 29.12 12.10 5.81
N ASP A 595 27.99 11.90 6.49
CA ASP A 595 26.66 12.12 5.92
C ASP A 595 25.59 12.36 6.99
N LEU A 596 24.36 12.60 6.54
CA LEU A 596 23.21 12.79 7.43
C LEU A 596 22.91 11.54 8.26
N ALA A 597 23.19 10.33 7.77
CA ALA A 597 22.90 9.13 8.53
C ALA A 597 23.80 9.06 9.77
N ALA A 598 25.10 9.22 9.61
CA ALA A 598 26.05 9.23 10.70
C ALA A 598 25.75 10.36 11.72
N ALA A 599 25.43 11.56 11.24
CA ALA A 599 25.04 12.67 12.11
C ALA A 599 23.76 12.42 12.90
N PHE A 600 22.71 11.88 12.28
CA PHE A 600 21.47 11.58 13.01
C PHE A 600 21.65 10.41 13.98
N GLU A 601 22.40 9.37 13.64
CA GLU A 601 22.70 8.27 14.56
C GLU A 601 23.52 8.73 15.78
N ALA A 602 24.53 9.58 15.59
CA ALA A 602 25.27 10.21 16.68
C ALA A 602 24.37 11.07 17.58
N TYR A 603 23.44 11.82 16.98
CA TYR A 603 22.43 12.57 17.73
C TYR A 603 21.51 11.67 18.55
N TYR A 604 21.03 10.55 17.98
CA TYR A 604 20.18 9.60 18.72
C TYR A 604 20.91 8.96 19.89
N ALA A 605 22.22 8.72 19.77
CA ALA A 605 23.05 8.19 20.85
C ALA A 605 23.13 9.12 22.06
N THR A 606 22.81 10.42 21.92
CA THR A 606 22.76 11.36 23.06
C THR A 606 21.59 11.12 24.01
N GLY A 607 20.62 10.28 23.63
CA GLY A 607 19.42 9.99 24.42
C GLY A 607 18.38 11.12 24.46
N ALA A 608 18.63 12.27 23.81
CA ALA A 608 17.65 13.35 23.72
C ALA A 608 16.35 12.86 23.06
N ASN A 609 15.19 13.29 23.59
CA ASN A 609 13.86 12.91 23.13
C ASN A 609 13.64 11.38 23.00
N SER A 610 14.33 10.58 23.80
CA SER A 610 14.27 9.12 23.78
C SER A 610 13.81 8.56 25.12
N ALA A 611 12.97 7.53 25.09
CA ALA A 611 12.52 6.81 26.29
C ALA A 611 12.31 5.34 25.95
N THR A 612 12.12 4.49 26.96
CA THR A 612 11.63 3.13 26.73
C THR A 612 10.16 3.18 26.31
N LEU A 613 9.71 2.18 25.54
CA LEU A 613 8.29 2.08 25.15
C LEU A 613 7.42 1.58 26.31
N VAL A 614 8.02 0.91 27.29
CA VAL A 614 7.35 0.52 28.54
C VAL A 614 6.93 1.76 29.31
N ASP A 615 7.88 2.66 29.55
CA ASP A 615 7.66 3.88 30.33
C ASP A 615 6.71 4.85 29.63
N TYR A 616 6.88 5.01 28.30
CA TYR A 616 5.94 5.81 27.51
C TYR A 616 4.53 5.18 27.51
N GLY A 617 4.44 3.85 27.44
CA GLY A 617 3.17 3.14 27.52
C GLY A 617 2.47 3.33 28.87
N ARG A 618 3.22 3.32 29.98
CA ARG A 618 2.69 3.64 31.31
C ARG A 618 2.16 5.06 31.39
N MET A 619 2.88 6.05 30.85
CA MET A 619 2.37 7.42 30.75
C MET A 619 1.03 7.50 30.02
N LEU A 620 0.86 6.74 28.92
CA LEU A 620 -0.41 6.68 28.18
C LEU A 620 -1.52 6.05 29.03
N ALA A 621 -1.22 5.01 29.81
CA ALA A 621 -2.19 4.41 30.73
C ALA A 621 -2.58 5.38 31.85
N THR A 622 -1.61 6.10 32.44
CA THR A 622 -1.86 7.15 33.45
C THR A 622 -2.71 8.29 32.90
N LEU A 623 -2.52 8.68 31.63
CA LEU A 623 -3.39 9.62 30.95
C LEU A 623 -4.79 9.05 30.74
N ALA A 624 -4.91 7.81 30.27
CA ALA A 624 -6.19 7.15 30.03
C ALA A 624 -7.03 6.95 31.31
N ASP A 625 -6.38 6.84 32.47
CA ASP A 625 -7.00 6.75 33.78
C ASP A 625 -7.35 8.12 34.40
N GLY A 626 -7.02 9.24 33.74
CA GLY A 626 -7.25 10.58 34.28
C GLY A 626 -6.37 10.90 35.50
N LYS A 627 -5.19 10.27 35.60
CA LYS A 627 -4.21 10.50 36.67
C LYS A 627 -3.12 11.49 36.26
N ALA A 628 -2.92 11.69 34.95
CA ALA A 628 -1.94 12.67 34.44
C ALA A 628 -2.50 14.11 34.41
N LEU A 629 -3.81 14.22 34.19
CA LEU A 629 -4.63 15.42 34.05
C LEU A 629 -6.00 15.12 34.68
N GLY A 630 -6.73 16.13 35.13
CA GLY A 630 -8.15 16.03 35.50
C GLY A 630 -9.04 15.57 34.34
N ALA A 631 -10.29 15.24 34.66
CA ALA A 631 -11.21 14.58 33.71
C ALA A 631 -11.47 15.39 32.44
N GLU A 632 -11.66 16.70 32.57
CA GLU A 632 -11.94 17.59 31.42
C GLU A 632 -10.74 17.67 30.47
N ALA A 633 -9.55 17.97 30.99
CA ALA A 633 -8.33 18.08 30.18
C ALA A 633 -7.91 16.72 29.60
N THR A 634 -8.12 15.62 30.33
CA THR A 634 -7.92 14.27 29.83
C THR A 634 -8.83 14.01 28.62
N GLY A 635 -10.14 14.28 28.75
CA GLY A 635 -11.10 14.12 27.66
C GLY A 635 -10.73 14.98 26.45
N TRP A 636 -10.36 16.24 26.69
CA TRP A 636 -9.91 17.16 25.64
C TRP A 636 -8.71 16.62 24.87
N LEU A 637 -7.66 16.15 25.57
CA LEU A 637 -6.45 15.64 24.92
C LEU A 637 -6.72 14.33 24.14
N LEU A 638 -7.47 13.39 24.73
CA LEU A 638 -7.80 12.13 24.07
C LEU A 638 -8.66 12.35 22.82
N GLU A 639 -9.59 13.32 22.85
CA GLU A 639 -10.38 13.72 21.68
C GLU A 639 -9.49 14.23 20.54
N ARG A 640 -8.49 15.07 20.83
CA ARG A 640 -7.54 15.54 19.82
C ARG A 640 -6.65 14.39 19.32
N MET A 641 -6.25 13.49 20.20
CA MET A 641 -5.47 12.29 19.85
C MET A 641 -6.26 11.33 18.94
N LEU A 642 -7.60 11.28 19.04
CA LEU A 642 -8.47 10.52 18.13
C LEU A 642 -8.54 11.12 16.71
N ARG A 643 -8.40 12.45 16.62
CA ARG A 643 -8.46 13.20 15.36
C ARG A 643 -7.14 13.25 14.60
N VAL A 644 -6.05 12.67 15.12
CA VAL A 644 -4.73 12.74 14.48
C VAL A 644 -4.75 12.26 13.03
N GLU A 645 -4.33 13.15 12.12
CA GLU A 645 -4.37 12.91 10.67
C GLU A 645 -3.09 12.26 10.13
N THR A 646 -2.00 12.40 10.88
CA THR A 646 -0.66 11.95 10.46
C THR A 646 -0.46 10.43 10.54
N GLY A 647 -1.45 9.70 11.09
CA GLY A 647 -1.33 8.30 11.50
C GLY A 647 -2.29 7.32 10.83
N HIS A 648 -3.15 7.74 9.91
CA HIS A 648 -4.13 6.87 9.26
C HIS A 648 -3.54 5.62 8.59
N ARG A 649 -2.25 5.64 8.22
CA ARG A 649 -1.55 4.52 7.58
C ARG A 649 -0.58 3.79 8.51
N ARG A 650 -0.60 4.03 9.83
CA ARG A 650 0.33 3.41 10.80
C ARG A 650 -0.38 2.32 11.60
N LEU A 651 -0.30 2.33 12.93
CA LEU A 651 -0.95 1.31 13.76
C LEU A 651 -2.46 1.28 13.52
N ARG A 652 -3.10 2.46 13.42
CA ARG A 652 -4.55 2.59 13.15
C ARG A 652 -5.05 1.75 11.96
N ALA A 653 -4.24 1.62 10.90
CA ALA A 653 -4.63 0.85 9.71
C ALA A 653 -4.57 -0.67 9.91
N GLY A 654 -3.89 -1.16 10.95
CA GLY A 654 -3.79 -2.59 11.27
C GLY A 654 -4.64 -3.01 12.48
N LEU A 655 -5.34 -2.07 13.12
CA LEU A 655 -6.27 -2.36 14.22
C LEU A 655 -7.61 -2.90 13.69
N PRO A 656 -8.38 -3.65 14.49
CA PRO A 656 -9.71 -4.13 14.13
C PRO A 656 -10.66 -2.98 13.77
N PRO A 657 -11.62 -3.21 12.85
CA PRO A 657 -12.72 -2.28 12.62
C PRO A 657 -13.48 -1.98 13.91
N GLY A 658 -13.95 -0.74 14.08
CA GLY A 658 -14.71 -0.32 15.27
C GLY A 658 -13.85 0.10 16.47
N ILE A 659 -12.54 -0.19 16.47
CA ILE A 659 -11.63 0.29 17.51
C ILE A 659 -11.24 1.74 17.25
N ALA A 660 -11.55 2.60 18.22
CA ALA A 660 -11.09 3.99 18.23
C ALA A 660 -9.63 4.03 18.73
N PHE A 661 -8.76 4.83 18.10
CA PHE A 661 -7.34 4.88 18.46
C PHE A 661 -6.89 6.30 18.72
N ALA A 662 -6.81 6.68 20.01
CA ALA A 662 -6.27 7.95 20.46
C ALA A 662 -4.75 7.85 20.44
N HIS A 663 -4.08 8.49 19.49
CA HIS A 663 -2.65 8.26 19.28
C HIS A 663 -1.85 9.50 18.91
N LYS A 664 -0.53 9.38 18.97
CA LYS A 664 0.42 10.37 18.44
C LYS A 664 1.49 9.69 17.61
N THR A 665 1.66 10.20 16.40
CA THR A 665 2.73 9.75 15.49
C THR A 665 4.05 10.47 15.73
N GLY A 666 5.16 9.80 15.41
CA GLY A 666 6.50 10.37 15.37
C GLY A 666 7.22 10.04 14.05
N THR A 667 7.86 11.04 13.43
CA THR A 667 8.70 10.81 12.24
C THR A 667 9.96 11.62 12.32
N GLN A 668 11.10 10.97 12.13
CA GLN A 668 12.39 11.62 11.94
C GLN A 668 13.25 10.77 10.98
N TYR A 669 14.41 11.26 10.58
CA TYR A 669 15.38 10.55 9.74
C TYR A 669 15.58 9.10 10.20
N ARG A 670 15.08 8.14 9.40
CA ARG A 670 15.11 6.69 9.71
C ARG A 670 14.54 6.31 11.08
N ARG A 671 13.58 7.07 11.62
CA ARG A 671 12.83 6.79 12.85
C ARG A 671 11.34 7.03 12.63
N THR A 672 10.51 6.03 12.89
CA THR A 672 9.06 6.13 12.71
C THR A 672 8.35 5.48 13.90
N CYS A 673 7.53 6.24 14.61
CA CYS A 673 6.78 5.75 15.77
C CYS A 673 5.29 6.04 15.65
N ASP A 674 4.49 5.27 16.37
CA ASP A 674 3.08 5.53 16.60
C ASP A 674 2.71 4.97 17.97
N LEU A 675 2.19 5.82 18.86
CA LEU A 675 1.97 5.49 20.27
C LEU A 675 0.59 5.98 20.69
N GLY A 676 -0.24 5.12 21.26
CA GLY A 676 -1.62 5.48 21.59
C GLY A 676 -2.40 4.46 22.39
N ILE A 677 -3.66 4.76 22.63
CA ILE A 677 -4.63 3.95 23.37
C ILE A 677 -5.73 3.53 22.38
N ALA A 678 -5.85 2.22 22.19
CA ALA A 678 -6.95 1.59 21.46
C ALA A 678 -8.12 1.37 22.42
N MET A 679 -9.27 1.94 22.08
CA MET A 679 -10.51 1.83 22.84
C MET A 679 -11.48 0.93 22.08
N GLN A 680 -11.79 -0.20 22.70
CA GLN A 680 -12.72 -1.19 22.20
C GLN A 680 -14.06 -1.00 22.91
N PRO A 681 -15.16 -0.74 22.17
CA PRO A 681 -16.48 -0.49 22.78
C PRO A 681 -17.01 -1.75 23.48
N ALA A 682 -17.99 -1.60 24.38
CA ALA A 682 -18.73 -2.75 24.91
C ALA A 682 -19.49 -3.48 23.78
N ASP A 683 -19.65 -4.80 23.91
CA ASP A 683 -20.39 -5.68 23.00
C ASP A 683 -21.10 -6.82 23.77
N PRO A 684 -22.19 -6.53 24.50
CA PRO A 684 -22.89 -7.53 25.32
C PRO A 684 -23.61 -8.60 24.47
N PRO A 685 -23.61 -9.89 24.86
CA PRO A 685 -23.11 -10.42 26.15
C PRO A 685 -21.61 -10.79 26.14
N ALA A 686 -20.92 -10.70 25.00
CA ALA A 686 -19.53 -11.16 24.86
C ALA A 686 -18.53 -10.30 25.65
N ARG A 687 -18.74 -8.98 25.68
CA ARG A 687 -17.95 -8.02 26.45
C ARG A 687 -18.87 -6.94 27.06
N PRO A 688 -19.23 -7.04 28.35
CA PRO A 688 -20.11 -6.06 28.99
C PRO A 688 -19.46 -4.67 29.15
N ASP A 689 -18.13 -4.60 29.32
CA ASP A 689 -17.39 -3.36 29.58
C ASP A 689 -16.42 -2.99 28.45
N PRO A 690 -16.22 -1.71 28.13
CA PRO A 690 -15.22 -1.30 27.16
C PRO A 690 -13.80 -1.68 27.62
N ALA A 691 -12.92 -2.03 26.68
CA ALA A 691 -11.53 -2.36 26.96
C ALA A 691 -10.57 -1.32 26.36
N ARG A 692 -9.49 -1.02 27.08
CA ARG A 692 -8.44 -0.07 26.69
C ARG A 692 -7.12 -0.81 26.58
N VAL A 693 -6.50 -0.70 25.41
CA VAL A 693 -5.20 -1.31 25.13
C VAL A 693 -4.22 -0.22 24.72
N VAL A 694 -3.18 -0.01 25.52
CA VAL A 694 -2.05 0.84 25.14
C VAL A 694 -1.18 0.10 24.13
N VAL A 695 -0.87 0.76 23.03
CA VAL A 695 0.07 0.27 22.01
C VAL A 695 1.09 1.36 21.70
N ALA A 696 2.35 1.07 22.02
CA ALA A 696 3.49 1.94 21.74
C ALA A 696 4.46 1.19 20.81
N ALA A 697 4.63 1.68 19.57
CA ALA A 697 5.51 1.02 18.61
C ALA A 697 6.42 2.02 17.89
N CYS A 698 7.69 1.65 17.77
CA CYS A 698 8.72 2.41 17.06
C CYS A 698 9.51 1.51 16.11
N VAL A 699 10.01 2.12 15.04
CA VAL A 699 10.82 1.48 14.01
C VAL A 699 12.03 2.35 13.72
N ARG A 700 13.22 1.74 13.67
CA ARG A 700 14.50 2.41 13.40
C ARG A 700 15.24 1.80 12.23
N GLY A 701 16.20 2.53 11.69
CA GLY A 701 17.13 2.05 10.66
C GLY A 701 16.55 1.98 9.24
N ILE A 702 15.30 2.38 9.00
CA ILE A 702 14.69 2.32 7.66
C ILE A 702 13.94 3.59 7.30
N GLY A 703 13.77 3.83 6.00
CA GLY A 703 13.01 4.98 5.50
C GLY A 703 11.55 4.98 5.96
N THR A 704 10.97 6.17 6.08
CA THR A 704 9.62 6.40 6.64
C THR A 704 8.54 5.54 6.00
N ALA A 705 8.55 5.35 4.67
CA ALA A 705 7.54 4.54 3.99
C ALA A 705 7.56 3.07 4.44
N ALA A 706 8.76 2.51 4.63
CA ALA A 706 8.93 1.15 5.13
C ALA A 706 8.57 1.07 6.63
N GLY A 707 8.94 2.07 7.42
CA GLY A 707 8.55 2.19 8.82
C GLY A 707 7.03 2.26 9.03
N VAL A 708 6.32 3.04 8.21
CA VAL A 708 4.85 3.10 8.21
C VAL A 708 4.24 1.73 7.94
N HIS A 709 4.71 1.01 6.93
CA HIS A 709 4.24 -0.34 6.62
C HIS A 709 4.55 -1.35 7.74
N ALA A 710 5.70 -1.23 8.40
CA ALA A 710 6.04 -2.05 9.56
C ALA A 710 5.07 -1.81 10.72
N LEU A 711 4.72 -0.56 11.03
CA LEU A 711 3.72 -0.23 12.05
C LEU A 711 2.34 -0.82 11.71
N GLN A 712 1.91 -0.81 10.44
CA GLN A 712 0.65 -1.49 10.04
C GLN A 712 0.71 -2.98 10.34
N ARG A 713 1.84 -3.63 10.03
CA ARG A 713 2.03 -5.06 10.29
C ARG A 713 2.10 -5.36 11.79
N ILE A 714 2.68 -4.47 12.60
CA ILE A 714 2.73 -4.60 14.05
C ILE A 714 1.30 -4.60 14.61
N ALA A 715 0.46 -3.62 14.24
CA ALA A 715 -0.94 -3.60 14.69
C ALA A 715 -1.74 -4.82 14.21
N ALA A 716 -1.52 -5.26 12.96
CA ALA A 716 -2.14 -6.49 12.46
C ALA A 716 -1.66 -7.74 13.21
N ALA A 717 -0.40 -7.78 13.65
CA ALA A 717 0.15 -8.86 14.47
C ALA A 717 -0.44 -8.86 15.88
N ILE A 718 -0.58 -7.69 16.51
CA ILE A 718 -1.26 -7.50 17.80
C ILE A 718 -2.71 -8.03 17.71
N THR A 719 -3.43 -7.63 16.66
CA THR A 719 -4.78 -8.11 16.39
C THR A 719 -4.83 -9.62 16.21
N ALA A 720 -3.97 -10.18 15.35
CA ALA A 720 -3.93 -11.61 15.05
C ALA A 720 -3.40 -12.48 16.21
N ALA A 721 -2.81 -11.87 17.23
CA ALA A 721 -2.37 -12.55 18.45
C ALA A 721 -3.51 -12.69 19.49
N GLY A 722 -4.66 -12.06 19.24
CA GLY A 722 -5.82 -12.14 20.13
C GLY A 722 -5.84 -11.10 21.24
N VAL A 723 -5.07 -10.00 21.13
CA VAL A 723 -5.06 -8.94 22.15
C VAL A 723 -6.44 -8.29 22.34
N PHE A 724 -7.23 -8.21 21.27
CA PHE A 724 -8.58 -7.64 21.23
C PHE A 724 -9.69 -8.70 21.18
N VAL A 725 -9.35 -9.98 21.43
CA VAL A 725 -10.30 -11.09 21.44
C VAL A 725 -10.59 -11.47 22.89
N ASP A 726 -11.87 -11.53 23.25
CA ASP A 726 -12.28 -11.88 24.60
C ASP A 726 -11.95 -13.36 24.88
N THR A 727 -11.17 -13.62 25.94
CA THR A 727 -11.01 -14.96 26.50
C THR A 727 -12.04 -15.09 27.63
N PRO A 728 -12.81 -16.19 27.77
CA PRO A 728 -13.73 -16.32 28.89
C PRO A 728 -12.95 -16.18 30.22
N PRO A 729 -13.56 -15.56 31.25
CA PRO A 729 -12.90 -15.44 32.55
C PRO A 729 -12.48 -16.83 33.04
N ARG A 730 -11.28 -16.95 33.62
CA ARG A 730 -10.87 -18.18 34.30
C ARG A 730 -11.97 -18.52 35.31
N PRO A 731 -12.39 -19.80 35.41
CA PRO A 731 -13.27 -20.20 36.50
C PRO A 731 -12.58 -19.79 37.80
N THR A 732 -13.25 -18.96 38.58
CA THR A 732 -12.85 -18.65 39.95
C THR A 732 -12.69 -19.99 40.66
N VAL A 733 -11.45 -20.36 40.95
CA VAL A 733 -11.19 -21.44 41.90
C VAL A 733 -11.70 -20.90 43.23
N SER A 734 -12.87 -21.37 43.65
CA SER A 734 -13.35 -21.13 45.00
C SER A 734 -12.25 -21.56 45.96
N PRO A 735 -11.83 -20.72 46.93
CA PRO A 735 -10.91 -21.17 47.95
C PRO A 735 -11.52 -22.37 48.68
N PRO A 736 -10.71 -23.37 49.08
CA PRO A 736 -11.24 -24.52 49.78
C PRO A 736 -11.83 -24.04 51.12
N ALA A 737 -13.10 -24.33 51.33
CA ALA A 737 -13.77 -24.12 52.61
C ALA A 737 -13.13 -25.05 53.64
N TRP A 738 -12.57 -24.47 54.70
CA TRP A 738 -12.13 -25.15 55.93
C TRP A 738 -12.39 -24.21 57.11
N PRO A 739 -12.62 -24.77 58.31
CA PRO A 739 -13.85 -24.67 59.10
C PRO A 739 -14.09 -23.35 59.84
#